data_AF-A0AAN9SZ21-F1
#
_entry.id   AF-A0AAN9SZ21-F1
#
_cell.length_a   1.000
_cell.length_b   1.000
_cell.length_c   1.000
_cell.angle_alpha   90.00
_cell.angle_beta   90.00
_cell.angle_gamma   90.00
#
_symmetry.space_group_name_H-M   'P 1'
#
loop_
_entity.id
_entity.type
_entity.pdbx_description
1 polymer ?
#
loop_
_entity_poly.entity_id
_entity_poly.type
_entity_poly.pdbx_seq_one_letter_code
_entity_poly.pdbx_strand_id
1 'polypeptide(L)'
;MSPKQLSDPSEKRRPLSSFPVVQPCITVSSSVLVSSLVARAQNICNFDTRSFVLQRRNLREMVRQIAILLIFFQEIHERGSVLALPVRLCFSDIHVIFQKINFLMQDCSLESARVWVLLKSEFIVTQFHVLMRSLATVLELLPLCFVDISDEVKELVELVTKQAQRGKVELDENDEREMKRLRFILDQLERGVEPDGETVKLVLDYVGVRSWSACNKEIKFLEDELDFNDKEGGLLNSLIGLLCYSRVVVFETMEIQAIAREEQGETKCNTETLTCVVPEDFLCPISLEIMTDPVTVSTGQTYNRASIQKWLKSGNMVCPKTREKLTSTELFPNAALKKLIKQFCSENGIGFNQNQTNHTVVKFTEAGSPGAAHAMQFSAWFLSRKLVFGTEEQKNKAAYEVRLLARSNVFNRACLVEMGTVAPLLDLLTTDDRVTQENAISALVKLSKHSSGRQVIAESRGLVPILNVLKRGLSLEARHVAAAIIFYLSSEKEYRKLIGENPEAIPALVEMVREGTSKNNAVVAIFGLLLRLQNHAKVLAAGAVPALVNVLSSSDKPDLVMDSLAVLVALVESVEGAYAVFRAEALPLVVRILQSATSRAGKEYCVSILLALCVNVGGVQVTGVLAKDPSLMPSLYSLLTDGTPHATKKARSLINLLLDF
;
A
#
# COMPACT_ATOMS: atom_id res chain seq x y z
N MET A 1 15.45 -20.71 30.41
CA MET A 1 15.25 -19.45 29.66
C MET A 1 15.71 -19.70 28.24
N SER A 2 14.76 -19.81 27.31
CA SER A 2 15.01 -20.05 25.89
C SER A 2 15.63 -18.80 25.26
N PRO A 3 16.74 -18.88 24.51
CA PRO A 3 17.28 -17.71 23.84
C PRO A 3 16.37 -17.36 22.67
N LYS A 4 15.61 -16.27 22.83
CA LYS A 4 15.00 -15.54 21.71
C LYS A 4 16.14 -15.12 20.78
N GLN A 5 16.20 -15.69 19.59
CA GLN A 5 16.94 -15.08 18.50
C GLN A 5 16.28 -13.74 18.21
N LEU A 6 16.98 -12.65 18.57
CA LEU A 6 16.67 -11.33 18.03
C LEU A 6 16.97 -11.37 16.54
N SER A 7 15.93 -11.33 15.73
CA SER A 7 16.03 -11.08 14.29
C SER A 7 16.57 -9.66 14.06
N ASP A 8 17.69 -9.57 13.36
CA ASP A 8 18.28 -8.33 12.86
C ASP A 8 17.29 -7.63 11.90
N PRO A 9 16.94 -6.35 12.09
CA PRO A 9 15.99 -5.62 11.25
C PRO A 9 16.49 -5.32 9.82
N SER A 10 17.64 -5.87 9.40
CA SER A 10 18.23 -5.67 8.07
C SER A 10 18.16 -6.87 7.12
N GLU A 11 17.63 -8.03 7.52
CA GLU A 11 17.42 -9.16 6.60
C GLU A 11 16.24 -8.89 5.66
N LYS A 12 16.55 -8.41 4.45
CA LYS A 12 15.59 -8.42 3.33
C LYS A 12 15.08 -9.85 3.15
N ARG A 13 13.76 -10.03 3.28
CA ARG A 13 13.07 -11.30 3.09
C ARG A 13 13.44 -11.91 1.73
N ARG A 14 13.77 -13.21 1.70
CA ARG A 14 14.03 -13.97 0.46
C ARG A 14 12.73 -14.56 -0.11
N PRO A 15 12.59 -14.69 -1.44
CA PRO A 15 11.47 -15.41 -2.03
C PRO A 15 11.49 -16.89 -1.62
N LEU A 16 10.31 -17.48 -1.50
CA LEU A 16 10.16 -18.89 -1.11
C LEU A 16 10.85 -19.78 -2.14
N SER A 17 11.57 -20.82 -1.70
CA SER A 17 12.38 -21.72 -2.56
C SER A 17 13.64 -21.11 -3.17
N SER A 18 14.08 -19.91 -2.74
CA SER A 18 15.42 -19.42 -3.05
C SER A 18 16.43 -19.90 -2.00
N PHE A 19 17.49 -20.59 -2.45
CA PHE A 19 18.53 -21.16 -1.58
C PHE A 19 19.88 -20.45 -1.81
N PRO A 20 20.13 -19.30 -1.17
CA PRO A 20 21.42 -18.61 -1.25
C PRO A 20 22.45 -19.39 -0.44
N VAL A 21 23.23 -20.23 -1.11
CA VAL A 21 24.20 -21.13 -0.47
C VAL A 21 25.62 -20.59 -0.63
N VAL A 22 26.40 -20.69 0.43
CA VAL A 22 27.84 -20.37 0.42
C VAL A 22 28.62 -21.68 0.42
N GLN A 23 29.43 -21.90 -0.62
CA GLN A 23 30.32 -23.07 -0.68
C GLN A 23 31.58 -22.81 0.16
N PRO A 24 31.93 -23.69 1.10
CA PRO A 24 33.17 -23.56 1.86
C PRO A 24 34.42 -23.56 0.96
N CYS A 25 35.31 -22.58 1.16
CA CYS A 25 36.58 -22.51 0.44
C CYS A 25 37.47 -23.74 0.75
N ILE A 26 38.25 -24.19 -0.26
CA ILE A 26 39.19 -25.31 -0.13
C ILE A 26 40.28 -25.06 0.93
N THR A 27 40.48 -23.80 1.34
CA THR A 27 41.45 -23.39 2.37
C THR A 27 40.93 -23.47 3.81
N VAL A 28 39.63 -23.74 4.03
CA VAL A 28 39.03 -23.83 5.38
C VAL A 28 39.58 -25.04 6.13
N SER A 29 40.03 -24.86 7.37
CA SER A 29 40.60 -25.97 8.16
C SER A 29 39.58 -27.10 8.39
N SER A 30 40.07 -28.34 8.46
CA SER A 30 39.23 -29.53 8.64
C SER A 30 38.38 -29.44 9.91
N SER A 31 38.94 -28.93 11.00
CA SER A 31 38.21 -28.74 12.27
C SER A 31 37.04 -27.76 12.13
N VAL A 32 37.23 -26.62 11.45
CA VAL A 32 36.19 -25.61 11.26
C VAL A 32 35.05 -26.15 10.38
N LEU A 33 35.39 -26.88 9.31
CA LEU A 33 34.40 -27.48 8.42
C LEU A 33 33.53 -28.51 9.15
N VAL A 34 34.14 -29.41 9.93
CA VAL A 34 33.42 -30.42 10.72
C VAL A 34 32.56 -29.76 11.79
N SER A 35 33.08 -28.78 12.56
CA SER A 35 32.30 -28.03 13.54
C SER A 35 31.08 -27.35 12.91
N SER A 36 31.25 -26.78 11.71
CA SER A 36 30.16 -26.15 10.99
C SER A 36 29.10 -27.15 10.54
N LEU A 37 29.51 -28.34 10.05
CA LEU A 37 28.61 -29.43 9.69
C LEU A 37 27.81 -29.94 10.90
N VAL A 38 28.47 -30.16 12.05
CA VAL A 38 27.81 -30.55 13.31
C VAL A 38 26.76 -29.51 13.70
N ALA A 39 27.12 -28.22 13.72
CA ALA A 39 26.20 -27.14 14.07
C ALA A 39 24.99 -27.08 13.10
N ARG A 40 25.21 -27.29 11.80
CA ARG A 40 24.13 -27.31 10.80
C ARG A 40 23.22 -28.52 10.93
N ALA A 41 23.79 -29.71 11.12
CA ALA A 41 23.02 -30.92 11.37
C ALA A 41 22.19 -30.82 12.66
N GLN A 42 22.76 -30.26 13.74
CA GLN A 42 22.03 -29.97 14.98
C GLN A 42 20.88 -28.98 14.74
N ASN A 43 21.10 -27.89 14.01
CA ASN A 43 20.04 -26.94 13.68
C ASN A 43 18.88 -27.62 12.92
N ILE A 44 19.18 -28.50 11.98
CA ILE A 44 18.18 -29.28 11.25
C ILE A 44 17.42 -30.23 12.18
N CYS A 45 18.13 -30.92 13.08
CA CYS A 45 17.52 -31.86 14.02
C CYS A 45 16.69 -31.16 15.11
N ASN A 46 17.00 -29.91 15.43
CA ASN A 46 16.33 -29.11 16.46
C ASN A 46 15.03 -28.45 15.98
N PHE A 47 14.64 -28.58 14.71
CA PHE A 47 13.34 -28.10 14.25
C PHE A 47 12.21 -28.81 15.00
N ASP A 48 11.26 -28.04 15.51
CA ASP A 48 10.08 -28.61 16.15
C ASP A 48 9.22 -29.34 15.11
N THR A 49 9.25 -30.67 15.14
CA THR A 49 8.46 -31.49 14.21
C THR A 49 6.94 -31.26 14.33
N ARG A 50 6.47 -30.65 15.41
CA ARG A 50 5.05 -30.27 15.60
C ARG A 50 4.69 -28.97 14.88
N SER A 51 5.66 -28.11 14.60
CA SER A 51 5.45 -26.84 13.88
C SER A 51 5.09 -27.05 12.40
N PHE A 52 5.48 -28.19 11.84
CA PHE A 52 5.16 -28.55 10.46
C PHE A 52 3.76 -29.14 10.36
N VAL A 53 2.87 -28.45 9.65
CA VAL A 53 1.53 -28.95 9.32
C VAL A 53 1.58 -29.83 8.06
N LEU A 54 2.31 -29.35 7.05
CA LEU A 54 2.46 -29.99 5.74
C LEU A 54 3.77 -30.77 5.63
N GLN A 55 3.86 -31.73 4.72
CA GLN A 55 5.08 -32.47 4.38
C GLN A 55 5.73 -33.22 5.56
N ARG A 56 4.94 -33.56 6.59
CA ARG A 56 5.42 -34.16 7.85
C ARG A 56 6.25 -35.41 7.64
N ARG A 57 5.85 -36.30 6.72
CA ARG A 57 6.55 -37.55 6.43
C ARG A 57 7.95 -37.29 5.87
N ASN A 58 8.05 -36.43 4.86
CA ASN A 58 9.31 -36.09 4.19
C ASN A 58 10.28 -35.39 5.15
N LEU A 59 9.76 -34.45 5.95
CA LEU A 59 10.54 -33.74 6.97
C LEU A 59 11.06 -34.67 8.07
N ARG A 60 10.21 -35.55 8.61
CA ARG A 60 10.63 -36.53 9.63
C ARG A 60 11.70 -37.46 9.12
N GLU A 61 11.55 -37.94 7.89
CA GLU A 61 12.52 -38.85 7.28
C GLU A 61 13.86 -38.15 7.06
N MET A 62 13.86 -36.91 6.56
CA MET A 62 15.06 -36.10 6.40
C MET A 62 15.75 -35.80 7.73
N VAL A 63 14.99 -35.38 8.76
CA VAL A 63 15.53 -35.16 10.11
C VAL A 63 16.13 -36.44 10.68
N ARG A 64 15.46 -37.59 10.51
CA ARG A 64 15.96 -38.89 10.97
C ARG A 64 17.29 -39.25 10.31
N GLN A 65 17.39 -39.10 9.00
CA GLN A 65 18.61 -39.42 8.27
C GLN A 65 19.76 -38.48 8.64
N ILE A 66 19.50 -37.18 8.82
CA ILE A 66 20.51 -36.20 9.23
C ILE A 66 20.92 -36.41 10.70
N ALA A 67 20.01 -36.83 11.58
CA ALA A 67 20.34 -37.17 12.96
C ALA A 67 21.30 -38.36 13.05
N ILE A 68 21.19 -39.34 12.14
CA ILE A 68 22.16 -40.44 12.05
C ILE A 68 23.52 -39.92 11.58
N LEU A 69 23.55 -39.05 10.56
CA LEU A 69 24.80 -38.43 10.09
C LEU A 69 25.44 -37.50 11.12
N LEU A 70 24.65 -36.91 12.03
CA LEU A 70 25.17 -36.09 13.13
C LEU A 70 26.10 -36.91 14.04
N ILE A 71 25.77 -38.17 14.31
CA ILE A 71 26.63 -39.09 15.09
C ILE A 71 27.99 -39.25 14.40
N PHE A 72 27.98 -39.45 13.07
CA PHE A 72 29.18 -39.54 12.25
C PHE A 72 30.05 -38.28 12.33
N PHE A 73 29.45 -37.09 12.20
CA PHE A 73 30.22 -35.84 12.29
C PHE A 73 30.74 -35.55 13.70
N GLN A 74 30.02 -35.94 14.75
CA GLN A 74 30.44 -35.79 16.14
C GLN A 74 31.66 -36.65 16.47
N GLU A 75 31.68 -37.91 16.04
CA GLU A 75 32.84 -38.79 16.28
C GLU A 75 34.12 -38.25 15.60
N ILE A 76 33.99 -37.72 14.37
CA ILE A 76 35.11 -37.06 13.68
C ILE A 76 35.57 -35.81 14.43
N HIS A 77 34.62 -35.03 14.96
CA HIS A 77 34.92 -33.81 15.71
C HIS A 77 35.69 -34.13 17.00
N GLU A 78 35.31 -35.18 17.72
CA GLU A 78 35.94 -35.62 18.98
C GLU A 78 37.36 -36.17 18.76
N ARG A 79 37.59 -36.91 17.67
CA ARG A 79 38.91 -37.47 17.35
C ARG A 79 39.91 -36.45 16.81
N GLY A 80 39.43 -35.32 16.28
CA GLY A 80 40.29 -34.21 15.82
C GLY A 80 41.14 -34.52 14.58
N SER A 81 40.76 -35.54 13.80
CA SER A 81 41.56 -36.06 12.68
C SER A 81 41.70 -35.09 11.51
N VAL A 82 42.90 -35.00 10.93
CA VAL A 82 43.15 -34.20 9.73
C VAL A 82 42.57 -34.91 8.51
N LEU A 83 41.50 -34.35 7.96
CA LEU A 83 40.81 -34.91 6.79
C LEU A 83 41.65 -34.81 5.50
N ALA A 84 41.73 -35.92 4.75
CA ALA A 84 42.31 -35.94 3.41
C ALA A 84 41.49 -35.08 2.42
N LEU A 85 42.13 -34.60 1.35
CA LEU A 85 41.49 -33.70 0.38
C LEU A 85 40.17 -34.26 -0.22
N PRO A 86 40.07 -35.55 -0.63
CA PRO A 86 38.81 -36.09 -1.15
C PRO A 86 37.65 -36.04 -0.14
N VAL A 87 37.94 -36.32 1.14
CA VAL A 87 36.96 -36.25 2.24
C VAL A 87 36.51 -34.81 2.48
N ARG A 88 37.44 -33.85 2.43
CA ARG A 88 37.13 -32.42 2.59
C ARG A 88 36.21 -31.88 1.50
N LEU A 89 36.39 -32.34 0.26
CA LEU A 89 35.51 -31.96 -0.85
C LEU A 89 34.08 -32.49 -0.64
N CYS A 90 33.95 -33.78 -0.30
CA CYS A 90 32.64 -34.37 0.03
C CYS A 90 31.96 -33.62 1.19
N PHE A 91 32.72 -33.24 2.23
CA PHE A 91 32.18 -32.49 3.37
C PHE A 91 31.74 -31.07 2.98
N SER A 92 32.44 -30.42 2.04
CA SER A 92 32.03 -29.14 1.47
C SER A 92 30.69 -29.26 0.74
N ASP A 93 30.51 -30.32 -0.05
CA ASP A 93 29.25 -30.57 -0.77
C ASP A 93 28.10 -30.92 0.18
N ILE A 94 28.34 -31.75 1.21
CA ILE A 94 27.35 -32.02 2.26
C ILE A 94 26.96 -30.72 2.97
N HIS A 95 27.92 -29.83 3.23
CA HIS A 95 27.65 -28.54 3.88
C HIS A 95 26.70 -27.67 3.04
N VAL A 96 26.93 -27.60 1.73
CA VAL A 96 26.04 -26.92 0.77
C VAL A 96 24.65 -27.55 0.78
N ILE A 97 24.55 -28.89 0.79
CA ILE A 97 23.28 -29.60 0.85
C ILE A 97 22.54 -29.31 2.16
N PHE A 98 23.22 -29.32 3.30
CA PHE A 98 22.62 -29.00 4.60
C PHE A 98 22.13 -27.55 4.66
N GLN A 99 22.82 -26.60 4.02
CA GLN A 99 22.30 -25.24 3.89
C GLN A 99 20.98 -25.20 3.12
N LYS A 100 20.89 -25.89 1.97
CA LYS A 100 19.65 -25.97 1.18
C LYS A 100 18.52 -26.63 1.95
N ILE A 101 18.81 -27.74 2.64
CA ILE A 101 17.84 -28.44 3.49
C ILE A 101 17.31 -27.51 4.58
N ASN A 102 18.20 -26.78 5.27
CA ASN A 102 17.78 -25.85 6.31
C ASN A 102 16.84 -24.76 5.75
N PHE A 103 17.16 -24.16 4.60
CA PHE A 103 16.27 -23.17 3.98
C PHE A 103 14.92 -23.76 3.56
N LEU A 104 14.90 -24.98 2.99
CA LEU A 104 13.66 -25.66 2.62
C LEU A 104 12.80 -25.97 3.85
N MET A 105 13.42 -26.40 4.95
CA MET A 105 12.74 -26.62 6.22
C MET A 105 12.19 -25.33 6.82
N GLN A 106 12.97 -24.24 6.79
CA GLN A 106 12.49 -22.92 7.20
C GLN A 106 11.25 -22.50 6.40
N ASP A 107 11.28 -22.66 5.06
CA ASP A 107 10.15 -22.31 4.20
C ASP A 107 8.89 -23.11 4.57
N CYS A 108 9.05 -24.39 4.93
CA CYS A 108 7.95 -25.26 5.37
C CYS A 108 7.45 -24.98 6.80
N SER A 109 8.27 -24.35 7.66
CA SER A 109 7.88 -24.01 9.05
C SER A 109 7.24 -22.63 9.17
N LEU A 110 7.24 -21.82 8.11
CA LEU A 110 6.64 -20.48 8.13
C LEU A 110 5.13 -20.55 8.33
N GLU A 111 4.66 -20.02 9.47
CA GLU A 111 3.24 -20.01 9.81
C GLU A 111 2.37 -19.14 8.90
N SER A 112 2.99 -18.19 8.18
CA SER A 112 2.31 -17.27 7.27
C SER A 112 2.43 -17.69 5.80
N ALA A 113 2.99 -18.85 5.49
CA ALA A 113 3.18 -19.31 4.12
C ALA A 113 2.46 -20.65 3.84
N ARG A 114 1.63 -21.13 4.76
CA ARG A 114 1.15 -22.52 4.74
C ARG A 114 0.24 -22.79 3.55
N VAL A 115 -0.58 -21.82 3.15
CA VAL A 115 -1.47 -21.98 1.99
C VAL A 115 -0.63 -22.04 0.71
N TRP A 116 0.42 -21.22 0.62
CA TRP A 116 1.35 -21.23 -0.51
C TRP A 116 2.16 -22.54 -0.59
N VAL A 117 2.67 -23.01 0.57
CA VAL A 117 3.37 -24.29 0.70
C VAL A 117 2.49 -25.46 0.27
N LEU A 118 1.20 -25.47 0.65
CA LEU A 118 0.26 -26.51 0.21
C LEU A 118 0.16 -26.55 -1.32
N LEU A 119 -0.02 -25.38 -1.95
CA LEU A 119 -0.14 -25.27 -3.41
C LEU A 119 1.16 -25.69 -4.13
N LYS A 120 2.31 -25.47 -3.48
CA LYS A 120 3.65 -25.85 -3.94
C LYS A 120 4.11 -27.24 -3.49
N SER A 121 3.24 -28.07 -2.92
CA SER A 121 3.61 -29.37 -2.36
C SER A 121 4.38 -30.26 -3.34
N GLU A 122 3.94 -30.37 -4.60
CA GLU A 122 4.63 -31.15 -5.64
C GLU A 122 6.08 -30.69 -5.86
N PHE A 123 6.29 -29.37 -5.94
CA PHE A 123 7.61 -28.78 -6.10
C PHE A 123 8.47 -29.04 -4.86
N ILE A 124 7.91 -28.84 -3.67
CA ILE A 124 8.60 -29.00 -2.39
C ILE A 124 9.06 -30.45 -2.18
N VAL A 125 8.20 -31.44 -2.47
CA VAL A 125 8.58 -32.87 -2.42
C VAL A 125 9.68 -33.18 -3.41
N THR A 126 9.63 -32.60 -4.61
CA THR A 126 10.69 -32.74 -5.59
C THR A 126 12.01 -32.18 -5.06
N GLN A 127 12.01 -31.03 -4.39
CA GLN A 127 13.20 -30.46 -3.77
C GLN A 127 13.76 -31.33 -2.64
N PHE A 128 12.90 -31.83 -1.73
CA PHE A 128 13.31 -32.79 -0.70
C PHE A 128 14.05 -33.97 -1.34
N HIS A 129 13.46 -34.54 -2.38
CA HIS A 129 14.02 -35.71 -3.05
C HIS A 129 15.35 -35.43 -3.75
N VAL A 130 15.45 -34.30 -4.46
CA VAL A 130 16.69 -33.89 -5.14
C VAL A 130 17.82 -33.68 -4.13
N LEU A 131 17.53 -33.08 -2.98
CA LEU A 131 18.52 -32.86 -1.92
C LEU A 131 18.95 -34.18 -1.27
N MET A 132 18.01 -35.09 -0.99
CA MET A 132 18.34 -36.39 -0.41
C MET A 132 19.12 -37.28 -1.39
N ARG A 133 18.78 -37.26 -2.69
CA ARG A 133 19.58 -37.95 -3.71
C ARG A 133 20.98 -37.36 -3.85
N SER A 134 21.10 -36.04 -3.87
CA SER A 134 22.40 -35.37 -3.87
C SER A 134 23.25 -35.79 -2.66
N LEU A 135 22.64 -35.86 -1.47
CA LEU A 135 23.31 -36.31 -0.25
C LEU A 135 23.77 -37.76 -0.39
N ALA A 136 22.92 -38.64 -0.90
CA ALA A 136 23.25 -40.04 -1.09
C ALA A 136 24.43 -40.22 -2.07
N THR A 137 24.44 -39.48 -3.18
CA THR A 137 25.54 -39.50 -4.15
C THR A 137 26.86 -39.07 -3.52
N VAL A 138 26.86 -38.02 -2.69
CA VAL A 138 28.08 -37.56 -2.00
C VAL A 138 28.56 -38.57 -0.96
N LEU A 139 27.64 -39.20 -0.22
CA LEU A 139 27.99 -40.22 0.77
C LEU A 139 28.51 -41.52 0.12
N GLU A 140 28.03 -41.88 -1.07
CA GLU A 140 28.53 -43.03 -1.83
C GLU A 140 29.96 -42.81 -2.36
N LEU A 141 30.30 -41.55 -2.67
CA LEU A 141 31.65 -41.16 -3.10
C LEU A 141 32.62 -40.90 -1.93
N LEU A 142 32.11 -40.83 -0.70
CA LEU A 142 32.90 -40.53 0.49
C LEU A 142 33.81 -41.72 0.82
N PRO A 143 35.15 -41.56 0.76
CA PRO A 143 36.06 -42.67 1.02
C PRO A 143 36.21 -42.89 2.53
N LEU A 144 35.32 -43.68 3.12
CA LEU A 144 35.28 -44.00 4.55
C LEU A 144 36.57 -44.68 5.06
N CYS A 145 37.35 -45.30 4.17
CA CYS A 145 38.66 -45.87 4.51
C CYS A 145 39.71 -44.81 4.91
N PHE A 146 39.53 -43.55 4.54
CA PHE A 146 40.40 -42.43 4.93
C PHE A 146 39.88 -41.67 6.16
N VAL A 147 38.80 -42.13 6.79
CA VAL A 147 38.21 -41.50 7.97
C VAL A 147 38.40 -42.43 9.17
N ASP A 148 39.08 -41.92 10.20
CA ASP A 148 39.29 -42.65 11.45
C ASP A 148 38.02 -42.60 12.32
N ILE A 149 37.12 -43.56 12.13
CA ILE A 149 35.86 -43.74 12.86
C ILE A 149 35.59 -45.23 13.10
N SER A 150 34.72 -45.53 14.08
CA SER A 150 34.26 -46.90 14.36
C SER A 150 33.55 -47.55 13.17
N ASP A 151 33.64 -48.88 13.06
CA ASP A 151 32.96 -49.62 11.98
C ASP A 151 31.43 -49.54 12.12
N GLU A 152 30.91 -49.46 13.35
CA GLU A 152 29.49 -49.21 13.62
C GLU A 152 29.00 -47.90 12.96
N VAL A 153 29.78 -46.82 13.07
CA VAL A 153 29.43 -45.53 12.47
C VAL A 153 29.59 -45.53 10.95
N LYS A 154 30.53 -46.32 10.40
CA LYS A 154 30.62 -46.54 8.94
C LYS A 154 29.36 -47.24 8.42
N GLU A 155 28.88 -48.26 9.11
CA GLU A 155 27.62 -48.96 8.77
C GLU A 155 26.41 -48.02 8.81
N LEU A 156 26.38 -47.07 9.76
CA LEU A 156 25.33 -46.04 9.82
C LEU A 156 25.37 -45.10 8.60
N VAL A 157 26.56 -44.70 8.13
CA VAL A 157 26.69 -43.89 6.92
C VAL A 157 26.19 -44.68 5.70
N GLU A 158 26.58 -45.94 5.55
CA GLU A 158 26.10 -46.80 4.47
C GLU A 158 24.58 -47.02 4.50
N LEU A 159 24.01 -47.15 5.70
CA LEU A 159 22.56 -47.25 5.91
C LEU A 159 21.85 -46.00 5.40
N VAL A 160 22.32 -44.81 5.78
CA VAL A 160 21.75 -43.54 5.31
C VAL A 160 21.88 -43.43 3.79
N THR A 161 23.03 -43.78 3.21
CA THR A 161 23.23 -43.79 1.75
C THR A 161 22.19 -44.65 1.04
N LYS A 162 21.98 -45.90 1.49
CA LYS A 162 20.98 -46.81 0.91
C LYS A 162 19.56 -46.31 1.10
N GLN A 163 19.23 -45.72 2.26
CA GLN A 163 17.91 -45.17 2.55
C GLN A 163 17.61 -43.94 1.68
N ALA A 164 18.56 -43.01 1.55
CA ALA A 164 18.44 -41.82 0.73
C ALA A 164 18.34 -42.14 -0.78
N GLN A 165 19.03 -43.18 -1.26
CA GLN A 165 18.92 -43.66 -2.65
C GLN A 165 17.54 -44.27 -2.95
N ARG A 166 17.01 -45.07 -2.01
CA ARG A 166 15.74 -45.83 -2.18
C ARG A 166 14.48 -45.03 -1.82
N GLY A 167 14.64 -43.80 -1.31
CA GLY A 167 13.52 -42.92 -1.00
C GLY A 167 12.58 -42.76 -2.19
N LYS A 168 11.28 -42.98 -1.99
CA LYS A 168 10.26 -42.74 -3.01
C LYS A 168 9.77 -41.30 -2.92
N VAL A 169 9.50 -40.71 -4.08
CA VAL A 169 8.78 -39.42 -4.21
C VAL A 169 7.32 -39.71 -3.91
N GLU A 170 6.88 -39.50 -2.68
CA GLU A 170 5.48 -39.65 -2.29
C GLU A 170 5.02 -38.37 -1.59
N LEU A 171 4.01 -37.73 -2.18
CA LEU A 171 3.23 -36.71 -1.49
C LEU A 171 2.38 -37.41 -0.43
N ASP A 172 2.21 -36.78 0.73
CA ASP A 172 1.23 -37.26 1.69
C ASP A 172 -0.16 -37.23 1.03
N GLU A 173 -0.91 -38.33 1.13
CA GLU A 173 -2.23 -38.44 0.48
C GLU A 173 -3.19 -37.33 0.92
N ASN A 174 -3.05 -36.84 2.16
CA ASN A 174 -3.86 -35.74 2.66
C ASN A 174 -3.41 -34.39 2.07
N ASP A 175 -2.09 -34.14 2.01
CA ASP A 175 -1.54 -32.94 1.37
C ASP A 175 -1.95 -32.89 -0.11
N GLU A 176 -1.89 -34.02 -0.82
CA GLU A 176 -2.29 -34.10 -2.23
C GLU A 176 -3.79 -33.86 -2.41
N ARG A 177 -4.63 -34.45 -1.54
CA ARG A 177 -6.09 -34.27 -1.57
C ARG A 177 -6.48 -32.83 -1.34
N GLU A 178 -5.94 -32.18 -0.30
CA GLU A 178 -6.28 -30.80 0.03
C GLU A 178 -5.67 -29.81 -0.97
N MET A 179 -4.48 -30.10 -1.53
CA MET A 179 -3.93 -29.33 -2.64
C MET A 179 -4.84 -29.37 -3.88
N LYS A 180 -5.35 -30.56 -4.25
CA LYS A 180 -6.30 -30.70 -5.37
C LYS A 180 -7.60 -29.95 -5.10
N ARG A 181 -8.11 -30.00 -3.85
CA ARG A 181 -9.30 -29.24 -3.43
C ARG A 181 -9.06 -27.73 -3.51
N LEU A 182 -7.91 -27.23 -3.06
CA LEU A 182 -7.52 -25.82 -3.19
C LEU A 182 -7.46 -25.38 -4.66
N ARG A 183 -6.84 -26.18 -5.53
CA ARG A 183 -6.79 -25.88 -6.98
C ARG A 183 -8.18 -25.86 -7.61
N PHE A 184 -9.07 -26.76 -7.20
CA PHE A 184 -10.46 -26.76 -7.64
C PHE A 184 -11.20 -25.49 -7.21
N ILE A 185 -11.03 -25.04 -5.96
CA ILE A 185 -11.61 -23.77 -5.48
C ILE A 185 -11.11 -22.58 -6.31
N LEU A 186 -9.81 -22.54 -6.62
CA LEU A 186 -9.24 -21.47 -7.45
C LEU A 186 -9.80 -21.49 -8.89
N ASP A 187 -9.99 -22.66 -9.50
CA ASP A 187 -10.63 -22.80 -10.81
C ASP A 187 -12.12 -22.35 -10.79
N GLN A 188 -12.85 -22.62 -9.71
CA GLN A 188 -14.22 -22.09 -9.55
C GLN A 188 -14.23 -20.56 -9.55
N LEU A 189 -13.34 -19.93 -8.78
CA LEU A 189 -13.19 -18.47 -8.75
C LEU A 189 -12.81 -17.90 -10.12
N GLU A 190 -11.90 -18.56 -10.85
CA GLU A 190 -11.53 -18.12 -12.20
C GLU A 190 -12.72 -18.17 -13.18
N ARG A 191 -13.65 -19.10 -13.00
CA ARG A 191 -14.89 -19.24 -13.77
C ARG A 191 -16.04 -18.37 -13.27
N GLY A 192 -15.85 -17.62 -12.18
CA GLY A 192 -16.88 -16.78 -11.58
C GLY A 192 -17.96 -17.56 -10.83
N VAL A 193 -17.62 -18.71 -10.27
CA VAL A 193 -18.48 -19.51 -9.40
C VAL A 193 -18.06 -19.30 -7.95
N GLU A 194 -19.02 -18.98 -7.09
CA GLU A 194 -18.77 -18.79 -5.66
C GLU A 194 -18.37 -20.13 -5.01
N PRO A 195 -17.24 -20.20 -4.30
CA PRO A 195 -16.82 -21.42 -3.64
C PRO A 195 -17.62 -21.67 -2.36
N ASP A 196 -17.93 -22.93 -2.10
CA ASP A 196 -18.60 -23.36 -0.87
C ASP A 196 -17.74 -23.04 0.37
N GLY A 197 -18.32 -22.26 1.29
CA GLY A 197 -17.61 -21.75 2.47
C GLY A 197 -17.10 -22.86 3.41
N GLU A 198 -17.85 -23.96 3.54
CA GLU A 198 -17.42 -25.13 4.34
C GLU A 198 -16.24 -25.83 3.69
N THR A 199 -16.27 -26.03 2.37
CA THR A 199 -15.15 -26.60 1.61
C THR A 199 -13.88 -25.74 1.72
N VAL A 200 -14.02 -24.42 1.64
CA VAL A 200 -12.90 -23.49 1.86
C VAL A 200 -12.36 -23.61 3.29
N LYS A 201 -13.26 -23.62 4.28
CA LYS A 201 -12.90 -23.76 5.69
C LYS A 201 -12.16 -25.06 6.00
N LEU A 202 -12.57 -26.19 5.41
CA LEU A 202 -11.88 -27.47 5.57
C LEU A 202 -10.41 -27.40 5.13
N VAL A 203 -10.12 -26.76 4.00
CA VAL A 203 -8.74 -26.58 3.50
C VAL A 203 -7.95 -25.67 4.46
N LEU A 204 -8.55 -24.57 4.92
CA LEU A 204 -7.91 -23.64 5.84
C LEU A 204 -7.63 -24.26 7.22
N ASP A 205 -8.58 -25.03 7.75
CA ASP A 205 -8.43 -25.75 9.01
C ASP A 205 -7.35 -26.83 8.94
N TYR A 206 -7.20 -27.47 7.78
CA TYR A 206 -6.14 -28.44 7.49
C TYR A 206 -4.75 -27.79 7.54
N VAL A 207 -4.55 -26.65 6.87
CA VAL A 207 -3.28 -25.91 6.93
C VAL A 207 -3.08 -25.14 8.24
N GLY A 208 -4.11 -25.09 9.11
CA GLY A 208 -4.04 -24.45 10.42
C GLY A 208 -4.26 -22.94 10.39
N VAL A 209 -4.91 -22.41 9.35
CA VAL A 209 -5.40 -21.02 9.29
C VAL A 209 -6.81 -20.99 9.88
N ARG A 210 -6.90 -20.73 11.19
CA ARG A 210 -8.16 -20.86 11.97
C ARG A 210 -8.72 -19.56 12.51
N SER A 211 -8.06 -18.44 12.21
CA SER A 211 -8.47 -17.13 12.68
C SER A 211 -8.30 -16.07 11.60
N TRP A 212 -9.03 -14.97 11.78
CA TRP A 212 -8.88 -13.76 10.97
C TRP A 212 -7.42 -13.29 10.93
N SER A 213 -6.75 -13.29 12.08
CA SER A 213 -5.37 -12.82 12.23
C SER A 213 -4.35 -13.73 11.52
N ALA A 214 -4.56 -15.05 11.55
CA ALA A 214 -3.75 -15.99 10.79
C ALA A 214 -3.95 -15.82 9.28
N CYS A 215 -5.20 -15.67 8.83
CA CYS A 215 -5.52 -15.45 7.42
C CYS A 215 -4.89 -14.15 6.89
N ASN A 216 -4.94 -13.07 7.68
CA ASN A 216 -4.33 -11.79 7.33
C ASN A 216 -2.79 -11.86 7.22
N LYS A 217 -2.12 -12.69 8.05
CA LYS A 217 -0.68 -12.92 7.92
C LYS A 217 -0.33 -13.63 6.62
N GLU A 218 -1.12 -14.62 6.20
CA GLU A 218 -0.95 -15.30 4.91
C GLU A 218 -1.12 -14.31 3.74
N ILE A 219 -2.12 -13.42 3.80
CA ILE A 219 -2.30 -12.37 2.77
C ILE A 219 -1.06 -11.48 2.66
N LYS A 220 -0.57 -10.93 3.78
CA LYS A 220 0.65 -10.09 3.79
C LYS A 220 1.87 -10.85 3.27
N PHE A 221 1.98 -12.13 3.61
CA PHE A 221 3.07 -12.96 3.10
C PHE A 221 3.03 -13.06 1.57
N LEU A 222 1.85 -13.29 0.99
CA LEU A 222 1.66 -13.42 -0.46
C LEU A 222 1.83 -12.08 -1.19
N GLU A 223 1.39 -10.97 -0.60
CA GLU A 223 1.62 -9.63 -1.13
C GLU A 223 3.11 -9.32 -1.25
N ASP A 224 3.91 -9.67 -0.24
CA ASP A 224 5.37 -9.57 -0.32
C ASP A 224 5.94 -10.51 -1.40
N GLU A 225 5.40 -11.72 -1.55
CA GLU A 225 5.87 -12.71 -2.54
C GLU A 225 5.58 -12.25 -3.99
N LEU A 226 4.46 -11.55 -4.20
CA LEU A 226 4.08 -10.92 -5.48
C LEU A 226 5.11 -9.90 -5.97
N ASP A 227 5.88 -9.28 -5.07
CA ASP A 227 6.92 -8.33 -5.46
C ASP A 227 8.20 -9.01 -5.98
N PHE A 228 8.37 -10.31 -5.69
CA PHE A 228 9.49 -11.11 -6.19
C PHE A 228 9.15 -11.94 -7.43
N ASN A 229 7.88 -12.30 -7.65
CA ASN A 229 7.52 -13.43 -8.52
C ASN A 229 6.53 -13.09 -9.65
N ASP A 230 6.96 -12.29 -10.63
CA ASP A 230 6.13 -11.85 -11.76
C ASP A 230 5.52 -12.99 -12.60
N LYS A 231 6.17 -14.15 -12.68
CA LYS A 231 5.69 -15.30 -13.49
C LYS A 231 4.44 -15.96 -12.91
N GLU A 232 4.29 -15.93 -11.60
CA GLU A 232 3.18 -16.58 -10.89
C GLU A 232 2.18 -15.57 -10.32
N GLY A 233 2.29 -14.31 -10.77
CA GLY A 233 1.45 -13.22 -10.28
C GLY A 233 -0.05 -13.50 -10.39
N GLY A 234 -0.51 -14.14 -11.46
CA GLY A 234 -1.93 -14.51 -11.62
C GLY A 234 -2.42 -15.47 -10.54
N LEU A 235 -1.64 -16.52 -10.25
CA LEU A 235 -1.97 -17.52 -9.23
C LEU A 235 -1.92 -16.93 -7.82
N LEU A 236 -0.88 -16.13 -7.55
CA LEU A 236 -0.72 -15.41 -6.28
C LEU A 236 -1.88 -14.43 -6.05
N ASN A 237 -2.29 -13.67 -7.07
CA ASN A 237 -3.46 -12.79 -7.00
C ASN A 237 -4.74 -13.58 -6.74
N SER A 238 -4.98 -14.69 -7.44
CA SER A 238 -6.14 -15.55 -7.19
C SER A 238 -6.16 -16.08 -5.75
N LEU A 239 -4.98 -16.43 -5.20
CA LEU A 239 -4.86 -16.90 -3.83
C LEU A 239 -5.10 -15.81 -2.79
N ILE A 240 -4.57 -14.60 -3.01
CA ILE A 240 -4.86 -13.42 -2.19
C ILE A 240 -6.35 -13.11 -2.23
N GLY A 241 -6.98 -13.16 -3.41
CA GLY A 241 -8.42 -13.02 -3.58
C GLY A 241 -9.21 -14.03 -2.76
N LEU A 242 -8.86 -15.32 -2.84
CA LEU A 242 -9.48 -16.39 -2.05
C LEU A 242 -9.31 -16.16 -0.54
N LEU A 243 -8.13 -15.74 -0.08
CA LEU A 243 -7.90 -15.47 1.34
C LEU A 243 -8.65 -14.23 1.81
N CYS A 244 -8.73 -13.16 1.01
CA CYS A 244 -9.58 -12.01 1.28
C CYS A 244 -11.06 -12.42 1.40
N TYR A 245 -11.55 -13.24 0.48
CA TYR A 245 -12.89 -13.82 0.55
C TYR A 245 -13.08 -14.65 1.83
N SER A 246 -12.13 -15.51 2.16
CA SER A 246 -12.18 -16.34 3.37
C SER A 246 -12.20 -15.48 4.64
N ARG A 247 -11.39 -14.42 4.68
CA ARG A 247 -11.33 -13.45 5.79
C ARG A 247 -12.68 -12.78 6.06
N VAL A 248 -13.40 -12.48 4.99
CA VAL A 248 -14.70 -11.82 5.00
C VAL A 248 -15.84 -12.79 5.32
N VAL A 249 -15.88 -13.95 4.65
CA VAL A 249 -17.03 -14.86 4.62
C VAL A 249 -16.92 -16.00 5.62
N VAL A 250 -15.73 -16.61 5.76
CA VAL A 250 -15.54 -17.83 6.56
C VAL A 250 -15.30 -17.51 8.03
N PHE A 251 -14.49 -16.50 8.32
CA PHE A 251 -14.24 -16.08 9.70
C PHE A 251 -15.30 -15.04 10.07
N GLU A 252 -16.18 -15.31 11.02
CA GLU A 252 -17.21 -14.34 11.43
C GLU A 252 -16.69 -13.36 12.50
N THR A 253 -15.91 -13.84 13.47
CA THR A 253 -15.38 -13.02 14.56
C THR A 253 -14.06 -12.34 14.18
N MET A 254 -13.88 -11.10 14.63
CA MET A 254 -12.61 -10.38 14.55
C MET A 254 -12.02 -10.20 15.95
N GLU A 255 -10.75 -10.54 16.12
CA GLU A 255 -10.05 -10.33 17.40
C GLU A 255 -9.75 -8.82 17.56
N ILE A 256 -10.33 -8.17 18.58
CA ILE A 256 -10.19 -6.72 18.85
C ILE A 256 -8.71 -6.27 18.94
N GLN A 257 -7.82 -7.15 19.40
CA GLN A 257 -6.38 -6.87 19.50
C GLN A 257 -5.67 -6.73 18.14
N ALA A 258 -6.24 -7.29 17.06
CA ALA A 258 -5.67 -7.18 15.72
C ALA A 258 -5.89 -5.78 15.12
N ILE A 259 -7.03 -5.14 15.43
CA ILE A 259 -7.41 -3.79 14.99
C ILE A 259 -6.38 -2.75 15.47
N ALA A 260 -6.06 -2.77 16.77
CA ALA A 260 -5.13 -1.81 17.37
C ALA A 260 -3.68 -1.88 16.82
N ARG A 261 -3.26 -3.05 16.29
CA ARG A 261 -1.93 -3.21 15.69
C ARG A 261 -1.86 -2.74 14.24
N GLU A 262 -2.96 -2.80 13.51
CA GLU A 262 -3.01 -2.26 12.13
C GLU A 262 -3.12 -0.74 12.12
N GLU A 263 -3.82 -0.16 13.10
CA GLU A 263 -4.01 1.29 13.25
C GLU A 263 -2.71 2.06 13.59
N GLN A 264 -1.75 1.43 14.28
CA GLN A 264 -0.45 2.04 14.57
C GLN A 264 0.42 2.28 13.32
N GLY A 265 0.10 1.64 12.19
CA GLY A 265 0.76 1.89 10.89
C GLY A 265 0.12 3.00 10.05
N GLU A 266 -0.99 3.60 10.51
CA GLU A 266 -1.85 4.48 9.69
C GLU A 266 -1.53 5.98 9.76
N THR A 267 -0.49 6.40 10.49
CA THR A 267 -0.21 7.82 10.74
C THR A 267 0.48 8.58 9.57
N LYS A 268 0.45 8.04 8.35
CA LYS A 268 0.99 8.72 7.15
C LYS A 268 0.00 8.63 5.99
N CYS A 269 -1.11 9.35 6.09
CA CYS A 269 -1.96 9.66 4.93
C CYS A 269 -1.99 11.17 4.69
N ASN A 270 -0.83 11.82 4.59
CA ASN A 270 -0.74 13.27 4.39
C ASN A 270 -0.02 13.70 3.10
N THR A 271 0.46 12.77 2.26
CA THR A 271 1.32 13.13 1.11
C THR A 271 0.65 12.98 -0.26
N GLU A 272 -0.56 12.39 -0.33
CA GLU A 272 -1.31 12.21 -1.59
C GLU A 272 -2.39 13.29 -1.82
N THR A 273 -2.49 14.29 -0.94
CA THR A 273 -3.62 15.25 -0.92
C THR A 273 -3.65 16.22 -2.11
N LEU A 274 -2.58 16.28 -2.91
CA LEU A 274 -2.45 17.23 -4.04
C LEU A 274 -2.76 16.64 -5.43
N THR A 275 -2.97 15.31 -5.57
CA THR A 275 -3.37 14.73 -6.86
C THR A 275 -4.88 14.82 -7.14
N CYS A 276 -5.69 15.20 -6.15
CA CYS A 276 -7.17 15.23 -6.26
C CYS A 276 -7.76 16.55 -6.81
N VAL A 277 -6.92 17.53 -7.14
CA VAL A 277 -7.36 18.82 -7.72
C VAL A 277 -7.45 18.75 -9.25
N VAL A 278 -7.02 17.64 -9.85
CA VAL A 278 -6.90 17.46 -11.30
C VAL A 278 -8.28 17.21 -11.92
N PRO A 279 -8.73 18.02 -12.91
CA PRO A 279 -9.93 17.73 -13.70
C PRO A 279 -9.91 16.32 -14.29
N GLU A 280 -11.06 15.62 -14.27
CA GLU A 280 -11.15 14.25 -14.79
C GLU A 280 -10.69 14.12 -16.25
N ASP A 281 -10.89 15.16 -17.06
CA ASP A 281 -10.45 15.23 -18.46
C ASP A 281 -8.93 15.15 -18.61
N PHE A 282 -8.18 15.42 -17.54
CA PHE A 282 -6.72 15.37 -17.51
C PHE A 282 -6.19 14.06 -16.94
N LEU A 283 -7.07 13.23 -16.37
CA LEU A 283 -6.73 11.93 -15.82
C LEU A 283 -6.89 10.83 -16.86
N CYS A 284 -5.98 9.87 -16.83
CA CYS A 284 -6.08 8.67 -17.62
C CYS A 284 -7.21 7.80 -17.05
N PRO A 285 -8.22 7.37 -17.83
CA PRO A 285 -9.28 6.53 -17.30
C PRO A 285 -8.82 5.13 -16.84
N ILE A 286 -7.62 4.70 -17.25
CA ILE A 286 -7.02 3.44 -16.79
C ILE A 286 -6.24 3.67 -15.49
N SER A 287 -5.30 4.62 -15.48
CA SER A 287 -4.40 4.81 -14.32
C SER A 287 -4.96 5.73 -13.23
N LEU A 288 -5.97 6.53 -13.54
CA LEU A 288 -6.51 7.61 -12.70
C LEU A 288 -5.46 8.65 -12.27
N GLU A 289 -4.34 8.71 -12.98
CA GLU A 289 -3.28 9.70 -12.82
C GLU A 289 -3.31 10.68 -13.99
N ILE A 290 -2.70 11.86 -13.81
CA ILE A 290 -2.53 12.84 -14.89
C ILE A 290 -1.90 12.17 -16.11
N MET A 291 -2.52 12.35 -17.28
CA MET A 291 -1.97 11.85 -18.54
C MET A 291 -0.69 12.63 -18.90
N THR A 292 0.46 11.97 -18.72
CA THR A 292 1.75 12.52 -19.14
C THR A 292 1.92 12.46 -20.67
N ASP A 293 1.35 11.45 -21.32
CA ASP A 293 1.28 11.32 -22.77
C ASP A 293 -0.11 10.89 -23.26
N PRO A 294 -1.07 11.82 -23.36
CA PRO A 294 -2.44 11.49 -23.75
C PRO A 294 -2.53 11.03 -25.22
N VAL A 295 -3.16 9.89 -25.45
CA VAL A 295 -3.46 9.29 -26.76
C VAL A 295 -4.92 8.87 -26.84
N THR A 296 -5.54 9.05 -28.00
CA THR A 296 -6.94 8.73 -28.26
C THR A 296 -7.05 7.41 -29.02
N VAL A 297 -8.00 6.57 -28.62
CA VAL A 297 -8.36 5.31 -29.31
C VAL A 297 -9.56 5.50 -30.24
N SER A 298 -9.89 4.49 -31.04
CA SER A 298 -10.97 4.53 -32.04
C SER A 298 -12.36 4.92 -31.51
N THR A 299 -12.65 4.72 -30.22
CA THR A 299 -13.91 5.15 -29.56
C THR A 299 -13.92 6.61 -29.12
N GLY A 300 -12.86 7.38 -29.43
CA GLY A 300 -12.76 8.80 -29.09
C GLY A 300 -12.34 9.09 -27.64
N GLN A 301 -12.13 8.08 -26.80
CA GLN A 301 -11.62 8.25 -25.43
C GLN A 301 -10.09 8.42 -25.42
N THR A 302 -9.60 9.29 -24.53
CA THR A 302 -8.17 9.56 -24.37
C THR A 302 -7.62 8.90 -23.10
N TYR A 303 -6.43 8.31 -23.21
CA TYR A 303 -5.71 7.58 -22.16
C TYR A 303 -4.25 7.99 -22.14
N ASN A 304 -3.53 7.70 -21.05
CA ASN A 304 -2.08 7.76 -21.09
C ASN A 304 -1.53 6.64 -21.99
N ARG A 305 -0.59 6.96 -22.89
CA ARG A 305 -0.04 6.04 -23.90
C ARG A 305 0.42 4.72 -23.30
N ALA A 306 1.20 4.79 -22.23
CA ALA A 306 1.75 3.60 -21.59
C ALA A 306 0.65 2.67 -21.05
N SER A 307 -0.39 3.24 -20.44
CA SER A 307 -1.51 2.49 -19.85
C SER A 307 -2.33 1.76 -20.92
N ILE A 308 -2.72 2.46 -22.00
CA ILE A 308 -3.53 1.84 -23.06
C ILE A 308 -2.73 0.88 -23.94
N GLN A 309 -1.43 1.14 -24.16
CA GLN A 309 -0.57 0.17 -24.86
C GLN A 309 -0.43 -1.13 -24.08
N LYS A 310 -0.34 -1.07 -22.74
CA LYS A 310 -0.29 -2.26 -21.90
C LYS A 310 -1.62 -3.03 -21.93
N TRP A 311 -2.76 -2.32 -21.83
CA TRP A 311 -4.10 -2.90 -21.96
C TRP A 311 -4.28 -3.69 -23.27
N LEU A 312 -3.87 -3.11 -24.41
CA LEU A 312 -3.95 -3.76 -25.71
C LEU A 312 -3.01 -4.96 -25.84
N LYS A 313 -1.79 -4.87 -25.27
CA LYS A 313 -0.81 -5.97 -25.27
C LYS A 313 -1.27 -7.18 -24.46
N SER A 314 -2.13 -6.98 -23.45
CA SER A 314 -2.76 -8.06 -22.68
C SER A 314 -3.89 -8.79 -23.43
N GLY A 315 -4.14 -8.44 -24.71
CA GLY A 315 -5.15 -9.09 -25.55
C GLY A 315 -6.55 -8.48 -25.45
N ASN A 316 -6.72 -7.38 -24.71
CA ASN A 316 -8.02 -6.72 -24.55
C ASN A 316 -8.34 -5.84 -25.77
N MET A 317 -9.41 -6.17 -26.49
CA MET A 317 -9.86 -5.45 -27.70
C MET A 317 -11.08 -4.54 -27.46
N VAL A 318 -11.34 -4.19 -26.20
CA VAL A 318 -12.45 -3.32 -25.78
C VAL A 318 -11.91 -2.04 -25.15
N CYS A 319 -12.63 -0.94 -25.36
CA CYS A 319 -12.36 0.34 -24.75
C CYS A 319 -12.63 0.25 -23.23
N PRO A 320 -11.64 0.52 -22.36
CA PRO A 320 -11.81 0.41 -20.90
C PRO A 320 -12.97 1.24 -20.34
N LYS A 321 -13.19 2.45 -20.87
CA LYS A 321 -14.20 3.39 -20.35
C LYS A 321 -15.60 3.18 -20.94
N THR A 322 -15.72 2.91 -22.24
CA THR A 322 -17.03 2.77 -22.91
C THR A 322 -17.51 1.33 -23.03
N ARG A 323 -16.62 0.35 -22.79
CA ARG A 323 -16.85 -1.09 -22.99
C ARG A 323 -17.18 -1.49 -24.45
N GLU A 324 -17.03 -0.57 -25.39
CA GLU A 324 -17.22 -0.83 -26.83
C GLU A 324 -15.99 -1.50 -27.45
N LYS A 325 -16.20 -2.31 -28.49
CA LYS A 325 -15.10 -2.98 -29.20
C LYS A 325 -14.30 -1.97 -30.02
N LEU A 326 -12.98 -2.01 -29.89
CA LEU A 326 -12.07 -1.14 -30.64
C LEU A 326 -12.01 -1.60 -32.10
N THR A 327 -12.21 -0.68 -33.04
CA THR A 327 -12.12 -0.96 -34.49
C THR A 327 -10.67 -1.00 -34.99
N SER A 328 -9.75 -0.36 -34.27
CA SER A 328 -8.31 -0.35 -34.51
C SER A 328 -7.53 -0.23 -33.19
N THR A 329 -6.32 -0.81 -33.15
CA THR A 329 -5.35 -0.70 -32.05
C THR A 329 -4.39 0.48 -32.20
N GLU A 330 -4.55 1.30 -33.25
CA GLU A 330 -3.75 2.50 -33.45
C GLU A 330 -4.07 3.57 -32.40
N LEU A 331 -3.02 4.27 -31.95
CA LEU A 331 -3.08 5.27 -30.89
C LEU A 331 -2.71 6.64 -31.42
N PHE A 332 -3.66 7.57 -31.40
CA PHE A 332 -3.49 8.91 -31.95
C PHE A 332 -3.04 9.90 -30.85
N PRO A 333 -1.86 10.55 -30.93
CA PRO A 333 -1.44 11.52 -29.93
C PRO A 333 -2.42 12.70 -29.80
N ASN A 334 -2.84 13.02 -28.57
CA ASN A 334 -3.69 14.19 -28.29
C ASN A 334 -2.83 15.36 -27.77
N ALA A 335 -2.13 16.03 -28.70
CA ALA A 335 -1.22 17.12 -28.36
C ALA A 335 -1.92 18.33 -27.72
N ALA A 336 -3.19 18.58 -28.08
CA ALA A 336 -3.99 19.66 -27.51
C ALA A 336 -4.25 19.42 -26.01
N LEU A 337 -4.71 18.21 -25.66
CA LEU A 337 -4.95 17.84 -24.26
C LEU A 337 -3.62 17.81 -23.48
N LYS A 338 -2.54 17.31 -24.08
CA LYS A 338 -1.20 17.35 -23.46
C LYS A 338 -0.76 18.77 -23.08
N LYS A 339 -1.08 19.77 -23.91
CA LYS A 339 -0.79 21.18 -23.65
C LYS A 339 -1.64 21.73 -22.50
N LEU A 340 -2.95 21.43 -22.49
CA LEU A 340 -3.86 21.83 -21.41
C LEU A 340 -3.47 21.21 -20.06
N ILE A 341 -3.10 19.94 -20.05
CA ILE A 341 -2.63 19.24 -18.85
C ILE A 341 -1.34 19.90 -18.33
N LYS A 342 -0.36 20.15 -19.21
CA LYS A 342 0.88 20.82 -18.82
C LYS A 342 0.62 22.20 -18.23
N GLN A 343 -0.28 22.95 -18.85
CA GLN A 343 -0.68 24.27 -18.38
C GLN A 343 -1.33 24.18 -16.99
N PHE A 344 -2.30 23.28 -16.82
CA PHE A 344 -2.95 23.03 -15.54
C PHE A 344 -1.97 22.60 -14.45
N CYS A 345 -1.05 21.68 -14.75
CA CYS A 345 -0.01 21.25 -13.81
C CYS A 345 0.91 22.42 -13.42
N SER A 346 1.26 23.29 -14.38
CA SER A 346 2.09 24.47 -14.11
C SER A 346 1.36 25.54 -13.30
N GLU A 347 0.05 25.72 -13.50
CA GLU A 347 -0.77 26.69 -12.79
C GLU A 347 -1.06 26.27 -11.35
N ASN A 348 -1.10 24.97 -11.07
CA ASN A 348 -1.42 24.41 -9.75
C ASN A 348 -0.21 23.83 -9.01
N GLY A 349 1.02 24.05 -9.52
CA GLY A 349 2.25 23.59 -8.87
C GLY A 349 2.43 22.06 -8.79
N ILE A 350 1.75 21.31 -9.66
CA ILE A 350 1.79 19.85 -9.69
C ILE A 350 3.02 19.38 -10.49
N GLY A 351 3.87 18.56 -9.87
CA GLY A 351 5.08 18.04 -10.50
C GLY A 351 4.78 17.17 -11.74
N PHE A 352 5.06 17.68 -12.93
CA PHE A 352 4.93 16.94 -14.19
C PHE A 352 6.16 16.04 -14.41
N ASN A 353 6.21 14.89 -13.73
CA ASN A 353 7.31 13.93 -13.85
C ASN A 353 7.13 13.01 -15.06
N GLN A 354 8.07 13.05 -16.02
CA GLN A 354 8.09 12.15 -17.18
C GLN A 354 8.61 10.73 -16.85
N ASN A 355 9.12 10.51 -15.63
CA ASN A 355 9.89 9.32 -15.26
C ASN A 355 9.40 8.58 -14.00
N GLN A 356 8.11 8.63 -13.66
CA GLN A 356 7.58 7.65 -12.69
C GLN A 356 7.42 6.29 -13.37
N THR A 357 8.06 5.29 -12.79
CA THR A 357 8.17 3.92 -13.28
C THR A 357 6.78 3.28 -13.42
N ASN A 358 6.41 2.98 -14.67
CA ASN A 358 5.14 2.36 -15.12
C ASN A 358 4.82 0.95 -14.54
N HIS A 359 5.56 0.48 -13.54
CA HIS A 359 5.39 -0.88 -12.97
C HIS A 359 4.38 -0.93 -11.82
N THR A 360 4.17 0.16 -11.08
CA THR A 360 3.28 0.22 -9.91
C THR A 360 1.82 0.51 -10.29
N VAL A 361 1.59 1.35 -11.30
CA VAL A 361 0.27 1.94 -11.60
C VAL A 361 -0.76 0.92 -12.14
N VAL A 362 -0.31 -0.11 -12.86
CA VAL A 362 -1.23 -1.14 -13.41
C VAL A 362 -1.54 -2.24 -12.39
N LYS A 363 -0.71 -2.44 -11.36
CA LYS A 363 -0.99 -3.42 -10.27
C LYS A 363 -2.24 -3.02 -9.46
N PHE A 364 -2.66 -1.75 -9.47
CA PHE A 364 -3.76 -1.27 -8.63
C PHE A 364 -5.08 -0.99 -9.37
N THR A 365 -5.09 -1.07 -10.71
CA THR A 365 -6.27 -0.75 -11.54
C THR A 365 -7.01 -1.99 -12.05
N GLU A 366 -6.35 -3.15 -12.01
CA GLU A 366 -6.91 -4.46 -12.34
C GLU A 366 -6.80 -5.38 -11.12
N ALA A 367 -7.67 -6.38 -11.00
CA ALA A 367 -7.65 -7.34 -9.89
C ALA A 367 -6.43 -8.28 -9.90
N GLY A 368 -5.57 -8.20 -10.92
CA GLY A 368 -4.38 -9.04 -11.08
C GLY A 368 -4.65 -10.45 -11.61
N SER A 369 -5.87 -10.99 -11.42
CA SER A 369 -6.36 -12.21 -12.08
C SER A 369 -7.89 -12.23 -12.14
N PRO A 370 -8.52 -13.04 -13.02
CA PRO A 370 -9.97 -13.26 -13.02
C PRO A 370 -10.47 -13.84 -11.68
N GLY A 371 -9.74 -14.80 -11.10
CA GLY A 371 -10.09 -15.39 -9.82
C GLY A 371 -10.13 -14.37 -8.68
N ALA A 372 -9.16 -13.45 -8.65
CA ALA A 372 -9.14 -12.36 -7.68
C ALA A 372 -10.30 -11.38 -7.88
N ALA A 373 -10.65 -11.08 -9.15
CA ALA A 373 -11.77 -10.21 -9.48
C ALA A 373 -13.10 -10.76 -8.96
N HIS A 374 -13.41 -12.03 -9.26
CA HIS A 374 -14.64 -12.67 -8.80
C HIS A 374 -14.65 -12.85 -7.28
N ALA A 375 -13.52 -13.22 -6.66
CA ALA A 375 -13.42 -13.31 -5.19
C ALA A 375 -13.72 -11.95 -4.52
N MET A 376 -13.23 -10.85 -5.09
CA MET A 376 -13.55 -9.51 -4.60
C MET A 376 -15.03 -9.16 -4.81
N GLN A 377 -15.65 -9.56 -5.93
CA GLN A 377 -17.09 -9.37 -6.16
C GLN A 377 -17.95 -10.12 -5.13
N PHE A 378 -17.65 -11.39 -4.85
CA PHE A 378 -18.35 -12.16 -3.82
C PHE A 378 -18.14 -11.54 -2.43
N SER A 379 -16.90 -11.11 -2.12
CA SER A 379 -16.60 -10.42 -0.86
C SER A 379 -17.41 -9.13 -0.72
N ALA A 380 -17.45 -8.30 -1.76
CA ALA A 380 -18.18 -7.03 -1.76
C ALA A 380 -19.70 -7.24 -1.62
N TRP A 381 -20.25 -8.26 -2.29
CA TRP A 381 -21.65 -8.65 -2.15
C TRP A 381 -21.99 -9.13 -0.74
N PHE A 382 -21.14 -9.97 -0.13
CA PHE A 382 -21.35 -10.43 1.23
C PHE A 382 -21.27 -9.28 2.24
N LEU A 383 -20.29 -8.39 2.08
CA LEU A 383 -20.12 -7.21 2.92
C LEU A 383 -21.33 -6.27 2.84
N SER A 384 -21.85 -5.99 1.65
CA SER A 384 -23.03 -5.12 1.50
C SER A 384 -24.25 -5.69 2.24
N ARG A 385 -24.45 -7.02 2.19
CA ARG A 385 -25.51 -7.69 2.96
C ARG A 385 -25.28 -7.60 4.46
N LYS A 386 -24.06 -7.83 4.95
CA LYS A 386 -23.74 -7.76 6.39
C LYS A 386 -23.86 -6.35 6.95
N LEU A 387 -23.56 -5.32 6.16
CA LEU A 387 -23.78 -3.93 6.56
C LEU A 387 -25.28 -3.60 6.79
N VAL A 388 -26.18 -4.20 6.00
CA VAL A 388 -27.62 -3.95 6.11
C VAL A 388 -28.29 -4.86 7.15
N PHE A 389 -28.05 -6.17 7.05
CA PHE A 389 -28.79 -7.20 7.79
C PHE A 389 -28.00 -7.85 8.94
N GLY A 390 -26.74 -7.44 9.15
CA GLY A 390 -25.90 -8.01 10.20
C GLY A 390 -26.25 -7.48 11.60
N THR A 391 -25.71 -8.15 12.62
CA THR A 391 -25.65 -7.61 13.99
C THR A 391 -24.70 -6.41 14.05
N GLU A 392 -24.75 -5.61 15.11
CA GLU A 392 -23.84 -4.45 15.26
C GLU A 392 -22.35 -4.85 15.18
N GLU A 393 -21.98 -6.00 15.76
CA GLU A 393 -20.62 -6.54 15.62
C GLU A 393 -20.28 -6.91 14.15
N GLN A 394 -21.22 -7.54 13.44
CA GLN A 394 -21.05 -7.89 12.03
C GLN A 394 -20.99 -6.65 11.13
N LYS A 395 -21.77 -5.61 11.42
CA LYS A 395 -21.74 -4.33 10.69
C LYS A 395 -20.40 -3.62 10.90
N ASN A 396 -19.93 -3.56 12.14
CA ASN A 396 -18.61 -2.99 12.46
C ASN A 396 -17.49 -3.72 11.72
N LYS A 397 -17.50 -5.06 11.77
CA LYS A 397 -16.57 -5.89 11.00
C LYS A 397 -16.66 -5.62 9.50
N ALA A 398 -17.87 -5.56 8.96
CA ALA A 398 -18.04 -5.32 7.54
C ALA A 398 -17.49 -3.93 7.14
N ALA A 399 -17.74 -2.89 7.94
CA ALA A 399 -17.17 -1.56 7.72
C ALA A 399 -15.63 -1.59 7.77
N TYR A 400 -15.05 -2.33 8.71
CA TYR A 400 -13.59 -2.52 8.79
C TYR A 400 -13.03 -3.22 7.54
N GLU A 401 -13.65 -4.30 7.07
CA GLU A 401 -13.19 -5.01 5.87
C GLU A 401 -13.32 -4.15 4.61
N VAL A 402 -14.38 -3.35 4.47
CA VAL A 402 -14.49 -2.37 3.38
C VAL A 402 -13.32 -1.39 3.44
N ARG A 403 -13.01 -0.83 4.62
CA ARG A 403 -11.86 0.06 4.84
C ARG A 403 -10.54 -0.59 4.42
N LEU A 404 -10.32 -1.85 4.79
CA LEU A 404 -9.10 -2.58 4.50
C LEU A 404 -8.96 -2.91 3.00
N LEU A 405 -10.00 -3.47 2.39
CA LEU A 405 -10.01 -3.86 0.97
C LEU A 405 -9.92 -2.65 0.01
N ALA A 406 -10.49 -1.50 0.41
CA ALA A 406 -10.46 -0.26 -0.36
C ALA A 406 -9.14 0.53 -0.21
N ARG A 407 -8.22 0.11 0.66
CA ARG A 407 -7.03 0.88 1.06
C ARG A 407 -6.17 1.30 -0.14
N SER A 408 -5.76 0.35 -0.98
CA SER A 408 -4.77 0.59 -2.03
C SER A 408 -5.22 0.18 -3.44
N ASN A 409 -6.30 -0.59 -3.57
CA ASN A 409 -6.72 -1.15 -4.86
C ASN A 409 -7.94 -0.40 -5.42
N VAL A 410 -7.78 0.21 -6.60
CA VAL A 410 -8.82 0.98 -7.30
C VAL A 410 -9.96 0.07 -7.75
N PHE A 411 -9.64 -1.14 -8.25
CA PHE A 411 -10.63 -2.14 -8.65
C PHE A 411 -11.52 -2.52 -7.46
N ASN A 412 -10.93 -2.75 -6.28
CA ASN A 412 -11.69 -3.07 -5.08
C ASN A 412 -12.64 -1.93 -4.69
N ARG A 413 -12.19 -0.67 -4.76
CA ARG A 413 -13.04 0.51 -4.50
C ARG A 413 -14.23 0.54 -5.44
N ALA A 414 -14.01 0.35 -6.75
CA ALA A 414 -15.07 0.33 -7.74
C ALA A 414 -16.09 -0.79 -7.46
N CYS A 415 -15.60 -2.02 -7.21
CA CYS A 415 -16.45 -3.16 -6.91
C CYS A 415 -17.29 -2.97 -5.63
N LEU A 416 -16.69 -2.43 -4.56
CA LEU A 416 -17.40 -2.14 -3.31
C LEU A 416 -18.49 -1.09 -3.50
N VAL A 417 -18.24 -0.05 -4.32
CA VAL A 417 -19.24 0.97 -4.64
C VAL A 417 -20.37 0.37 -5.49
N GLU A 418 -20.04 -0.38 -6.53
CA GLU A 418 -21.02 -1.04 -7.41
C GLU A 418 -21.92 -2.03 -6.66
N MET A 419 -21.39 -2.72 -5.64
CA MET A 419 -22.17 -3.64 -4.79
C MET A 419 -23.01 -2.93 -3.71
N GLY A 420 -23.09 -1.60 -3.73
CA GLY A 420 -24.01 -0.83 -2.90
C GLY A 420 -23.59 -0.68 -1.43
N THR A 421 -22.29 -0.73 -1.12
CA THR A 421 -21.80 -0.59 0.27
C THR A 421 -21.93 0.83 0.83
N VAL A 422 -22.03 1.86 -0.01
CA VAL A 422 -21.97 3.27 0.41
C VAL A 422 -23.14 3.68 1.29
N ALA A 423 -24.39 3.41 0.90
CA ALA A 423 -25.56 3.84 1.66
C ALA A 423 -25.62 3.20 3.08
N PRO A 424 -25.40 1.89 3.24
CA PRO A 424 -25.32 1.28 4.57
C PRO A 424 -24.19 1.85 5.44
N LEU A 425 -23.04 2.22 4.85
CA LEU A 425 -21.95 2.89 5.58
C LEU A 425 -22.34 4.31 6.03
N LEU A 426 -23.14 5.03 5.25
CA LEU A 426 -23.68 6.34 5.64
C LEU A 426 -24.65 6.21 6.82
N ASP A 427 -25.49 5.17 6.84
CA ASP A 427 -26.40 4.89 7.96
C ASP A 427 -25.62 4.63 9.26
N LEU A 428 -24.52 3.88 9.16
CA LEU A 428 -23.61 3.61 10.28
C LEU A 428 -22.92 4.85 10.86
N LEU A 429 -22.92 6.00 10.19
CA LEU A 429 -22.38 7.24 10.76
C LEU A 429 -23.21 7.77 11.95
N THR A 430 -24.46 7.32 12.08
CA THR A 430 -25.37 7.72 13.16
C THR A 430 -25.29 6.86 14.42
N THR A 431 -24.43 5.84 14.42
CA THR A 431 -24.23 4.96 15.58
C THR A 431 -23.59 5.68 16.77
N ASP A 432 -23.90 5.19 17.97
CA ASP A 432 -23.28 5.62 19.23
C ASP A 432 -21.99 4.86 19.55
N ASP A 433 -21.65 3.81 18.78
CA ASP A 433 -20.41 3.07 18.94
C ASP A 433 -19.24 3.76 18.22
N ARG A 434 -18.24 4.21 18.98
CA ARG A 434 -17.09 4.95 18.48
C ARG A 434 -16.35 4.17 17.38
N VAL A 435 -16.09 2.88 17.60
CA VAL A 435 -15.29 2.04 16.69
C VAL A 435 -16.03 1.84 15.37
N THR A 436 -17.33 1.60 15.41
CA THR A 436 -18.17 1.43 14.23
C THR A 436 -18.25 2.73 13.42
N GLN A 437 -18.44 3.88 14.06
CA GLN A 437 -18.46 5.17 13.36
C GLN A 437 -17.10 5.47 12.69
N GLU A 438 -15.99 5.20 13.39
CA GLU A 438 -14.63 5.35 12.85
C GLU A 438 -14.37 4.45 11.65
N ASN A 439 -14.77 3.18 11.73
CA ASN A 439 -14.62 2.24 10.62
C ASN A 439 -15.49 2.64 9.43
N ALA A 440 -16.74 3.06 9.66
CA ALA A 440 -17.66 3.48 8.61
C ALA A 440 -17.17 4.74 7.87
N ILE A 441 -16.78 5.80 8.60
CA ILE A 441 -16.28 7.03 7.98
C ILE A 441 -14.94 6.79 7.27
N SER A 442 -14.09 5.91 7.83
CA SER A 442 -12.82 5.54 7.21
C SER A 442 -13.02 4.71 5.94
N ALA A 443 -13.99 3.81 5.90
CA ALA A 443 -14.38 3.11 4.68
C ALA A 443 -14.84 4.10 3.61
N LEU A 444 -15.74 5.03 3.98
CA LEU A 444 -16.26 6.06 3.07
C LEU A 444 -15.16 6.94 2.47
N VAL A 445 -14.14 7.35 3.24
CA VAL A 445 -13.02 8.13 2.67
C VAL A 445 -12.18 7.33 1.69
N LYS A 446 -12.03 6.00 1.89
CA LYS A 446 -11.33 5.17 0.89
C LYS A 446 -12.15 5.06 -0.39
N LEU A 447 -13.48 4.93 -0.28
CA LEU A 447 -14.38 4.87 -1.43
C LEU A 447 -14.48 6.22 -2.16
N SER A 448 -14.46 7.36 -1.43
CA SER A 448 -14.54 8.70 -2.03
C SER A 448 -13.31 9.08 -2.86
N LYS A 449 -12.19 8.36 -2.72
CA LYS A 449 -11.04 8.50 -3.63
C LYS A 449 -11.40 8.08 -5.06
N HIS A 450 -12.40 7.22 -5.25
CA HIS A 450 -12.90 6.80 -6.56
C HIS A 450 -14.09 7.68 -7.01
N SER A 451 -14.18 8.01 -8.30
CA SER A 451 -15.23 8.90 -8.84
C SER A 451 -16.63 8.35 -8.61
N SER A 452 -16.86 7.05 -8.87
CA SER A 452 -18.16 6.43 -8.59
C SER A 452 -18.52 6.48 -7.10
N GLY A 453 -17.53 6.39 -6.20
CA GLY A 453 -17.75 6.51 -4.77
C GLY A 453 -18.24 7.90 -4.39
N ARG A 454 -17.62 8.96 -4.94
CA ARG A 454 -18.10 10.34 -4.77
C ARG A 454 -19.53 10.51 -5.27
N GLN A 455 -19.81 9.94 -6.46
CA GLN A 455 -21.13 10.01 -7.06
C GLN A 455 -22.21 9.40 -6.17
N VAL A 456 -22.01 8.14 -5.75
CA VAL A 456 -23.00 7.42 -4.92
C VAL A 456 -23.15 8.07 -3.54
N ILE A 457 -22.08 8.60 -2.95
CA ILE A 457 -22.16 9.35 -1.68
C ILE A 457 -23.11 10.55 -1.82
N ALA A 458 -22.98 11.31 -2.90
CA ALA A 458 -23.82 12.49 -3.14
C ALA A 458 -25.27 12.11 -3.45
N GLU A 459 -25.50 11.11 -4.32
CA GLU A 459 -26.83 10.59 -4.67
C GLU A 459 -27.56 10.02 -3.45
N SER A 460 -26.83 9.40 -2.51
CA SER A 460 -27.35 8.85 -1.25
C SER A 460 -27.57 9.93 -0.17
N ARG A 461 -27.55 11.22 -0.53
CA ARG A 461 -27.67 12.36 0.41
C ARG A 461 -26.62 12.33 1.54
N GLY A 462 -25.45 11.75 1.29
CA GLY A 462 -24.41 11.51 2.30
C GLY A 462 -23.79 12.77 2.90
N LEU A 463 -23.97 13.95 2.29
CA LEU A 463 -23.45 15.21 2.81
C LEU A 463 -23.91 15.48 4.25
N VAL A 464 -25.19 15.24 4.55
CA VAL A 464 -25.77 15.51 5.88
C VAL A 464 -25.12 14.65 6.98
N PRO A 465 -25.08 13.30 6.89
CA PRO A 465 -24.44 12.49 7.92
C PRO A 465 -22.93 12.74 8.02
N ILE A 466 -22.24 13.02 6.91
CA ILE A 466 -20.81 13.39 6.92
C ILE A 466 -20.59 14.71 7.68
N LEU A 467 -21.43 15.72 7.47
CA LEU A 467 -21.35 16.99 8.20
C LEU A 467 -21.68 16.81 9.69
N ASN A 468 -22.59 15.91 10.05
CA ASN A 468 -22.85 15.57 11.43
C ASN A 468 -21.60 14.97 12.10
N VAL A 469 -20.92 14.04 11.44
CA VAL A 469 -19.63 13.49 11.94
C VAL A 469 -18.55 14.57 12.02
N LEU A 470 -18.44 15.47 11.05
CA LEU A 470 -17.48 16.59 11.09
C LEU A 470 -17.65 17.45 12.37
N LYS A 471 -18.90 17.71 12.77
CA LYS A 471 -19.25 18.56 13.91
C LYS A 471 -19.23 17.83 15.24
N ARG A 472 -19.76 16.61 15.28
CA ARG A 472 -20.12 15.87 16.50
C ARG A 472 -19.61 14.43 16.52
N GLY A 473 -18.68 14.07 15.65
CA GLY A 473 -18.09 12.74 15.62
C GLY A 473 -17.51 12.32 16.97
N LEU A 474 -17.60 11.02 17.26
CA LEU A 474 -17.24 10.41 18.55
C LEU A 474 -15.73 10.40 18.81
N SER A 475 -14.92 10.71 17.79
CA SER A 475 -13.46 10.88 17.90
C SER A 475 -12.94 11.99 16.99
N LEU A 476 -11.73 12.49 17.31
CA LEU A 476 -11.05 13.48 16.49
C LEU A 476 -10.68 12.90 15.12
N GLU A 477 -10.27 11.64 15.07
CA GLU A 477 -9.97 10.88 13.85
C GLU A 477 -11.18 10.86 12.93
N ALA A 478 -12.37 10.50 13.42
CA ALA A 478 -13.59 10.49 12.61
C ALA A 478 -13.92 11.87 12.03
N ARG A 479 -13.76 12.93 12.84
CA ARG A 479 -13.95 14.33 12.41
C ARG A 479 -12.94 14.72 11.30
N HIS A 480 -11.67 14.38 11.47
CA HIS A 480 -10.64 14.66 10.46
C HIS A 480 -10.86 13.90 9.15
N VAL A 481 -11.35 12.66 9.23
CA VAL A 481 -11.70 11.86 8.06
C VAL A 481 -12.92 12.45 7.34
N ALA A 482 -13.92 12.94 8.08
CA ALA A 482 -15.07 13.62 7.48
C ALA A 482 -14.64 14.88 6.68
N ALA A 483 -13.69 15.66 7.18
CA ALA A 483 -13.12 16.79 6.44
C ALA A 483 -12.44 16.34 5.13
N ALA A 484 -11.71 15.22 5.16
CA ALA A 484 -11.09 14.66 3.96
C ALA A 484 -12.14 14.21 2.93
N ILE A 485 -13.26 13.61 3.35
CA ILE A 485 -14.35 13.25 2.42
C ILE A 485 -14.92 14.52 1.77
N ILE A 486 -15.13 15.60 2.52
CA ILE A 486 -15.62 16.87 1.97
C ILE A 486 -14.65 17.41 0.91
N PHE A 487 -13.34 17.33 1.16
CA PHE A 487 -12.34 17.67 0.15
C PHE A 487 -12.49 16.81 -1.11
N TYR A 488 -12.54 15.48 -0.97
CA TYR A 488 -12.72 14.58 -2.12
C TYR A 488 -14.00 14.89 -2.89
N LEU A 489 -15.12 15.12 -2.22
CA LEU A 489 -16.37 15.50 -2.89
C LEU A 489 -16.23 16.85 -3.61
N SER A 490 -15.49 17.81 -3.03
CA SER A 490 -15.26 19.12 -3.63
C SER A 490 -14.41 19.11 -4.90
N SER A 491 -13.85 17.98 -5.33
CA SER A 491 -13.25 17.90 -6.67
C SER A 491 -14.32 18.09 -7.75
N GLU A 492 -15.53 17.59 -7.50
CA GLU A 492 -16.65 17.67 -8.45
C GLU A 492 -17.35 19.03 -8.38
N LYS A 493 -17.61 19.62 -9.55
CA LYS A 493 -18.23 20.96 -9.66
C LYS A 493 -19.63 21.02 -9.01
N GLU A 494 -20.43 19.98 -9.21
CA GLU A 494 -21.79 19.92 -8.66
C GLU A 494 -21.78 19.78 -7.13
N TYR A 495 -20.86 19.00 -6.57
CA TYR A 495 -20.76 18.83 -5.13
C TYR A 495 -20.15 20.06 -4.45
N ARG A 496 -19.21 20.78 -5.10
CA ARG A 496 -18.78 22.10 -4.62
C ARG A 496 -19.93 23.07 -4.42
N LYS A 497 -20.90 23.06 -5.34
CA LYS A 497 -22.11 23.87 -5.22
C LYS A 497 -22.91 23.44 -3.99
N LEU A 498 -23.26 22.15 -3.92
CA LEU A 498 -24.10 21.59 -2.86
C LEU A 498 -23.49 21.82 -1.47
N ILE A 499 -22.18 21.56 -1.31
CA ILE A 499 -21.46 21.75 -0.06
C ILE A 499 -21.41 23.24 0.31
N GLY A 500 -21.07 24.11 -0.64
CA GLY A 500 -20.98 25.55 -0.40
C GLY A 500 -22.33 26.23 -0.16
N GLU A 501 -23.43 25.66 -0.64
CA GLU A 501 -24.81 26.12 -0.37
C GLU A 501 -25.34 25.65 0.99
N ASN A 502 -24.75 24.59 1.57
CA ASN A 502 -25.07 24.17 2.92
C ASN A 502 -24.51 25.18 3.95
N PRO A 503 -25.36 25.79 4.80
CA PRO A 503 -24.94 26.84 5.72
C PRO A 503 -23.99 26.35 6.82
N GLU A 504 -23.95 25.04 7.10
CA GLU A 504 -23.16 24.47 8.19
C GLU A 504 -21.77 23.99 7.73
N ALA A 505 -21.58 23.70 6.45
CA ALA A 505 -20.37 23.06 5.95
C ALA A 505 -19.11 23.92 6.13
N ILE A 506 -19.15 25.16 5.62
CA ILE A 506 -18.01 26.07 5.68
C ILE A 506 -17.70 26.47 7.14
N PRO A 507 -18.67 26.88 7.98
CA PRO A 507 -18.40 27.17 9.39
C PRO A 507 -17.77 25.98 10.13
N ALA A 508 -18.28 24.76 9.94
CA ALA A 508 -17.73 23.58 10.61
C ALA A 508 -16.28 23.28 10.22
N LEU A 509 -15.90 23.50 8.96
CA LEU A 509 -14.50 23.38 8.52
C LEU A 509 -13.62 24.46 9.14
N VAL A 510 -14.11 25.71 9.22
CA VAL A 510 -13.35 26.81 9.84
C VAL A 510 -13.16 26.58 11.35
N GLU A 511 -14.18 26.10 12.06
CA GLU A 511 -14.05 25.69 13.47
C GLU A 511 -12.98 24.61 13.64
N MET A 512 -12.93 23.61 12.74
CA MET A 512 -11.90 22.58 12.78
C MET A 512 -10.48 23.13 12.57
N VAL A 513 -10.30 24.15 11.72
CA VAL A 513 -9.02 24.86 11.57
C VAL A 513 -8.66 25.61 12.86
N ARG A 514 -9.64 26.10 13.61
CA ARG A 514 -9.40 26.82 14.86
C ARG A 514 -8.99 25.88 16.00
N GLU A 515 -9.78 24.83 16.23
CA GLU A 515 -9.71 23.99 17.43
C GLU A 515 -8.92 22.68 17.25
N GLY A 516 -8.65 22.25 16.00
CA GLY A 516 -8.15 20.91 15.69
C GLY A 516 -6.64 20.70 15.91
N THR A 517 -6.27 19.48 16.29
CA THR A 517 -4.87 19.00 16.37
C THR A 517 -4.29 18.64 15.00
N SER A 518 -5.15 18.27 14.03
CA SER A 518 -4.78 18.00 12.63
C SER A 518 -5.64 18.85 11.68
N LYS A 519 -5.10 20.01 11.27
CA LYS A 519 -5.84 21.04 10.53
C LYS A 519 -5.81 20.86 9.00
N ASN A 520 -4.89 20.02 8.48
CA ASN A 520 -4.60 19.92 7.05
C ASN A 520 -5.84 19.58 6.22
N ASN A 521 -6.61 18.55 6.61
CA ASN A 521 -7.78 18.13 5.84
C ASN A 521 -8.85 19.22 5.76
N ALA A 522 -9.04 20.00 6.82
CA ALA A 522 -10.01 21.10 6.82
C ALA A 522 -9.55 22.27 5.93
N VAL A 523 -8.26 22.63 5.98
CA VAL A 523 -7.67 23.67 5.11
C VAL A 523 -7.80 23.27 3.65
N VAL A 524 -7.45 22.03 3.30
CA VAL A 524 -7.51 21.54 1.93
C VAL A 524 -8.96 21.38 1.44
N ALA A 525 -9.91 21.03 2.32
CA ALA A 525 -11.34 21.07 1.99
C ALA A 525 -11.84 22.49 1.71
N ILE A 526 -11.44 23.48 2.51
CA ILE A 526 -11.76 24.90 2.26
C ILE A 526 -11.18 25.34 0.92
N PHE A 527 -9.93 24.97 0.61
CA PHE A 527 -9.30 25.25 -0.68
C PHE A 527 -10.12 24.70 -1.85
N GLY A 528 -10.54 23.43 -1.78
CA GLY A 528 -11.39 22.81 -2.79
C GLY A 528 -12.71 23.55 -3.01
N LEU A 529 -13.34 24.05 -1.93
CA LEU A 529 -14.57 24.85 -2.03
C LEU A 529 -14.36 26.24 -2.63
N LEU A 530 -13.18 26.86 -2.44
CA LEU A 530 -12.83 28.16 -3.02
C LEU A 530 -12.60 28.13 -4.52
N LEU A 531 -12.44 26.94 -5.12
CA LEU A 531 -12.45 26.79 -6.58
C LEU A 531 -13.78 27.22 -7.22
N ARG A 532 -14.82 27.49 -6.42
CA ARG A 532 -16.04 28.18 -6.83
C ARG A 532 -16.09 29.58 -6.20
N LEU A 533 -16.04 30.61 -7.04
CA LEU A 533 -16.01 32.02 -6.62
C LEU A 533 -17.17 32.40 -5.68
N GLN A 534 -18.37 31.85 -5.87
CA GLN A 534 -19.54 32.14 -5.01
C GLN A 534 -19.36 31.67 -3.56
N ASN A 535 -18.38 30.81 -3.27
CA ASN A 535 -18.09 30.36 -1.92
C ASN A 535 -17.14 31.32 -1.19
N HIS A 536 -16.44 32.23 -1.88
CA HIS A 536 -15.45 33.14 -1.28
C HIS A 536 -16.07 33.99 -0.17
N ALA A 537 -17.18 34.68 -0.46
CA ALA A 537 -17.88 35.52 0.52
C ALA A 537 -18.33 34.72 1.77
N LYS A 538 -18.73 33.45 1.58
CA LYS A 538 -19.16 32.57 2.67
C LYS A 538 -17.99 32.12 3.54
N VAL A 539 -16.84 31.78 2.92
CA VAL A 539 -15.59 31.44 3.60
C VAL A 539 -15.06 32.64 4.40
N LEU A 540 -15.15 33.85 3.84
CA LEU A 540 -14.81 35.09 4.53
C LEU A 540 -15.74 35.33 5.73
N ALA A 541 -17.06 35.24 5.52
CA ALA A 541 -18.05 35.43 6.58
C ALA A 541 -17.93 34.42 7.73
N ALA A 542 -17.48 33.20 7.45
CA ALA A 542 -17.23 32.17 8.45
C ALA A 542 -15.97 32.44 9.30
N GLY A 543 -15.18 33.46 9.00
CA GLY A 543 -13.97 33.80 9.75
C GLY A 543 -12.77 32.91 9.44
N ALA A 544 -12.66 32.43 8.19
CA ALA A 544 -11.53 31.61 7.76
C ALA A 544 -10.18 32.34 7.86
N VAL A 545 -10.15 33.64 7.53
CA VAL A 545 -8.91 34.42 7.50
C VAL A 545 -8.22 34.50 8.87
N PRO A 546 -8.88 34.92 9.97
CA PRO A 546 -8.25 34.90 11.30
C PRO A 546 -7.78 33.49 11.70
N ALA A 547 -8.54 32.44 11.37
CA ALA A 547 -8.18 31.07 11.70
C ALA A 547 -6.89 30.63 10.97
N LEU A 548 -6.76 30.95 9.68
CA LEU A 548 -5.58 30.64 8.87
C LEU A 548 -4.35 31.45 9.30
N VAL A 549 -4.53 32.74 9.62
CA VAL A 549 -3.42 33.57 10.12
C VAL A 549 -2.89 33.04 11.45
N ASN A 550 -3.77 32.56 12.33
CA ASN A 550 -3.35 31.88 13.56
C ASN A 550 -2.57 30.58 13.27
N VAL A 551 -2.91 29.84 12.21
CA VAL A 551 -2.11 28.67 11.79
C VAL A 551 -0.72 29.09 11.31
N LEU A 552 -0.61 30.17 10.53
CA LEU A 552 0.68 30.70 10.08
C LEU A 552 1.58 31.16 11.23
N SER A 553 1.00 31.63 12.35
CA SER A 553 1.76 32.09 13.51
C SER A 553 2.17 30.97 14.46
N SER A 554 1.36 29.90 14.58
CA SER A 554 1.51 28.88 15.63
C SER A 554 2.00 27.50 15.15
N SER A 555 2.08 27.25 13.83
CA SER A 555 2.36 25.91 13.29
C SER A 555 3.80 25.78 12.76
N ASP A 556 4.52 24.77 13.25
CA ASP A 556 5.84 24.40 12.71
C ASP A 556 5.78 23.39 11.54
N LYS A 557 4.57 22.91 11.18
CA LYS A 557 4.39 21.95 10.10
C LYS A 557 4.42 22.66 8.73
N PRO A 558 5.44 22.42 7.87
CA PRO A 558 5.61 23.16 6.63
C PRO A 558 4.45 22.94 5.64
N ASP A 559 3.94 21.71 5.54
CA ASP A 559 2.83 21.39 4.63
C ASP A 559 1.55 22.17 4.98
N LEU A 560 1.22 22.23 6.28
CA LEU A 560 0.05 22.96 6.77
C LEU A 560 0.18 24.47 6.55
N VAL A 561 1.38 25.03 6.73
CA VAL A 561 1.66 26.44 6.43
C VAL A 561 1.48 26.70 4.93
N MET A 562 1.99 25.81 4.07
CA MET A 562 1.81 25.94 2.62
C MET A 562 0.34 25.86 2.20
N ASP A 563 -0.42 24.88 2.70
CA ASP A 563 -1.85 24.73 2.40
C ASP A 563 -2.64 25.97 2.86
N SER A 564 -2.29 26.53 4.03
CA SER A 564 -2.93 27.73 4.57
C SER A 564 -2.64 28.97 3.73
N LEU A 565 -1.39 29.11 3.25
CA LEU A 565 -1.02 30.17 2.32
C LEU A 565 -1.79 30.05 0.99
N ALA A 566 -1.96 28.83 0.46
CA ALA A 566 -2.73 28.61 -0.78
C ALA A 566 -4.19 29.07 -0.63
N VAL A 567 -4.83 28.77 0.51
CA VAL A 567 -6.18 29.27 0.82
C VAL A 567 -6.22 30.79 0.90
N LEU A 568 -5.23 31.42 1.56
CA LEU A 568 -5.15 32.88 1.64
C LEU A 568 -4.95 33.52 0.27
N VAL A 569 -4.11 32.95 -0.60
CA VAL A 569 -3.91 33.40 -1.98
C VAL A 569 -5.24 33.44 -2.72
N ALA A 570 -6.06 32.38 -2.63
CA ALA A 570 -7.37 32.35 -3.28
C ALA A 570 -8.31 33.44 -2.74
N LEU A 571 -8.28 33.73 -1.44
CA LEU A 571 -9.16 34.74 -0.83
C LEU A 571 -8.76 36.17 -1.20
N VAL A 572 -7.47 36.49 -1.24
CA VAL A 572 -6.98 37.86 -1.52
C VAL A 572 -7.15 38.30 -2.98
N GLU A 573 -7.54 37.40 -3.88
CA GLU A 573 -7.94 37.77 -5.25
C GLU A 573 -9.16 38.70 -5.25
N SER A 574 -10.01 38.65 -4.20
CA SER A 574 -11.10 39.59 -3.97
C SER A 574 -10.66 40.78 -3.12
N VAL A 575 -11.28 41.96 -3.34
CA VAL A 575 -11.01 43.16 -2.55
C VAL A 575 -11.38 42.94 -1.09
N GLU A 576 -12.54 42.34 -0.83
CA GLU A 576 -13.03 42.02 0.51
C GLU A 576 -12.08 41.07 1.23
N GLY A 577 -11.57 40.04 0.53
CA GLY A 577 -10.60 39.10 1.08
C GLY A 577 -9.25 39.75 1.38
N ALA A 578 -8.77 40.64 0.51
CA ALA A 578 -7.54 41.40 0.75
C ALA A 578 -7.66 42.29 2.01
N TYR A 579 -8.78 42.99 2.18
CA TYR A 579 -9.05 43.75 3.40
C TYR A 579 -9.19 42.86 4.64
N ALA A 580 -9.80 41.68 4.52
CA ALA A 580 -9.89 40.73 5.63
C ALA A 580 -8.50 40.25 6.08
N VAL A 581 -7.62 39.92 5.13
CA VAL A 581 -6.23 39.50 5.42
C VAL A 581 -5.41 40.64 6.03
N PHE A 582 -5.59 41.85 5.54
CA PHE A 582 -4.96 43.04 6.12
C PHE A 582 -5.42 43.28 7.57
N ARG A 583 -6.73 43.24 7.84
CA ARG A 583 -7.30 43.41 9.19
C ARG A 583 -6.92 42.32 10.17
N ALA A 584 -6.56 41.13 9.67
CA ALA A 584 -6.07 40.03 10.49
C ALA A 584 -4.57 40.13 10.80
N GLU A 585 -3.92 41.26 10.48
CA GLU A 585 -2.50 41.52 10.77
C GLU A 585 -1.53 40.47 10.16
N ALA A 586 -1.89 39.89 9.01
CA ALA A 586 -1.10 38.86 8.36
C ALA A 586 0.21 39.38 7.75
N LEU A 587 0.33 40.69 7.52
CA LEU A 587 1.42 41.29 6.73
C LEU A 587 2.83 40.95 7.27
N PRO A 588 3.16 41.18 8.56
CA PRO A 588 4.49 40.85 9.10
C PRO A 588 4.78 39.35 9.09
N LEU A 589 3.75 38.52 9.30
CA LEU A 589 3.85 37.07 9.30
C LEU A 589 4.20 36.54 7.91
N VAL A 590 3.52 37.03 6.87
CA VAL A 590 3.78 36.63 5.46
C VAL A 590 5.18 37.03 5.03
N VAL A 591 5.66 38.22 5.41
CA VAL A 591 7.04 38.67 5.15
C VAL A 591 8.06 37.74 5.82
N ARG A 592 7.85 37.42 7.10
CA ARG A 592 8.73 36.50 7.85
C ARG A 592 8.75 35.09 7.23
N ILE A 593 7.61 34.59 6.77
CA ILE A 593 7.53 33.29 6.09
C ILE A 593 8.25 33.34 4.74
N LEU A 594 8.10 34.41 3.95
CA LEU A 594 8.82 34.57 2.68
C LEU A 594 10.35 34.48 2.86
N GLN A 595 10.88 35.09 3.92
CA GLN A 595 12.32 35.07 4.23
C GLN A 595 12.82 33.70 4.69
N SER A 596 12.00 32.96 5.44
CA SER A 596 12.37 31.67 6.03
C SER A 596 11.98 30.46 5.16
N ALA A 597 11.13 30.66 4.16
CA ALA A 597 10.64 29.60 3.29
C ALA A 597 11.76 28.98 2.45
N THR A 598 11.92 27.66 2.59
CA THR A 598 12.81 26.85 1.75
C THR A 598 12.10 26.35 0.49
N SER A 599 10.76 26.22 0.52
CA SER A 599 9.97 25.74 -0.62
C SER A 599 9.71 26.85 -1.63
N ARG A 600 9.88 26.52 -2.93
CA ARG A 600 9.55 27.43 -4.03
C ARG A 600 8.09 27.88 -3.96
N ALA A 601 7.15 26.94 -3.84
CA ALA A 601 5.72 27.22 -3.76
C ALA A 601 5.36 28.16 -2.59
N GLY A 602 5.97 27.98 -1.42
CA GLY A 602 5.74 28.85 -0.27
C GLY A 602 6.14 30.31 -0.54
N LYS A 603 7.28 30.54 -1.20
CA LYS A 603 7.71 31.89 -1.62
C LYS A 603 6.75 32.49 -2.63
N GLU A 604 6.30 31.71 -3.62
CA GLU A 604 5.36 32.15 -4.65
C GLU A 604 3.99 32.57 -4.08
N TYR A 605 3.49 31.81 -3.09
CA TYR A 605 2.25 32.17 -2.39
C TYR A 605 2.40 33.44 -1.56
N CYS A 606 3.50 33.59 -0.82
CA CYS A 606 3.74 34.82 -0.04
C CYS A 606 3.79 36.04 -0.95
N VAL A 607 4.53 35.99 -2.06
CA VAL A 607 4.59 37.10 -3.03
C VAL A 607 3.22 37.38 -3.65
N SER A 608 2.43 36.34 -3.93
CA SER A 608 1.06 36.52 -4.43
C SER A 608 0.18 37.27 -3.43
N ILE A 609 0.28 36.95 -2.14
CA ILE A 609 -0.45 37.64 -1.07
C ILE A 609 0.00 39.09 -0.96
N LEU A 610 1.31 39.34 -0.87
CA LEU A 610 1.87 40.69 -0.74
C LEU A 610 1.47 41.58 -1.94
N LEU A 611 1.57 41.05 -3.16
CA LEU A 611 1.13 41.76 -4.36
C LEU A 611 -0.37 42.10 -4.32
N ALA A 612 -1.22 41.12 -3.97
CA ALA A 612 -2.66 41.34 -3.89
C ALA A 612 -3.01 42.40 -2.81
N LEU A 613 -2.32 42.40 -1.67
CA LEU A 613 -2.49 43.43 -0.65
C LEU A 613 -2.06 44.82 -1.15
N CYS A 614 -0.93 44.94 -1.86
CA CYS A 614 -0.49 46.20 -2.45
C CYS A 614 -1.48 46.73 -3.51
N VAL A 615 -2.05 45.85 -4.33
CA VAL A 615 -2.96 46.23 -5.41
C VAL A 615 -4.36 46.58 -4.88
N ASN A 616 -4.91 45.76 -3.98
CA ASN A 616 -6.31 45.87 -3.55
C ASN A 616 -6.50 46.76 -2.31
N VAL A 617 -5.50 46.84 -1.42
CA VAL A 617 -5.53 47.68 -0.20
C VAL A 617 -4.63 48.90 -0.37
N GLY A 618 -3.39 48.68 -0.80
CA GLY A 618 -2.43 49.71 -1.20
C GLY A 618 -2.07 50.75 -0.13
N GLY A 619 -1.57 51.90 -0.60
CA GLY A 619 -1.25 53.07 0.22
C GLY A 619 -0.07 52.91 1.18
N VAL A 620 0.08 53.88 2.09
CA VAL A 620 1.19 53.93 3.07
C VAL A 620 1.15 52.75 4.04
N GLN A 621 -0.04 52.20 4.31
CA GLN A 621 -0.24 51.16 5.32
C GLN A 621 0.25 49.77 4.87
N VAL A 622 0.30 49.50 3.56
CA VAL A 622 0.79 48.23 3.01
C VAL A 622 2.02 48.47 2.15
N THR A 623 1.86 49.16 1.02
CA THR A 623 2.95 49.38 0.05
C THR A 623 4.08 50.19 0.68
N GLY A 624 3.77 51.23 1.46
CA GLY A 624 4.79 52.04 2.14
C GLY A 624 5.53 51.33 3.27
N VAL A 625 4.91 50.34 3.92
CA VAL A 625 5.58 49.50 4.92
C VAL A 625 6.54 48.52 4.23
N LEU A 626 6.08 47.87 3.16
CA LEU A 626 6.89 46.92 2.40
C LEU A 626 8.05 47.60 1.66
N ALA A 627 7.86 48.81 1.12
CA ALA A 627 8.92 49.55 0.42
C ALA A 627 10.08 49.94 1.35
N LYS A 628 9.79 50.11 2.65
CA LYS A 628 10.78 50.41 3.68
C LYS A 628 11.49 49.16 4.24
N ASP A 629 11.09 47.96 3.83
CA ASP A 629 11.68 46.70 4.31
C ASP A 629 12.70 46.13 3.29
N PRO A 630 14.01 46.38 3.47
CA PRO A 630 15.04 45.96 2.53
C PRO A 630 15.21 44.44 2.47
N SER A 631 14.71 43.71 3.47
CA SER A 631 14.86 42.26 3.59
C SER A 631 14.03 41.47 2.56
N LEU A 632 13.07 42.13 1.89
CA LEU A 632 12.21 41.51 0.87
C LEU A 632 12.94 41.31 -0.47
N MET A 633 13.81 42.25 -0.83
CA MET A 633 14.43 42.30 -2.16
C MET A 633 15.22 41.04 -2.54
N PRO A 634 16.05 40.43 -1.65
CA PRO A 634 16.75 39.19 -1.97
C PRO A 634 15.81 38.04 -2.36
N SER A 635 14.67 37.91 -1.66
CA SER A 635 13.67 36.86 -1.93
C SER A 635 12.93 37.10 -3.25
N LEU A 636 12.64 38.37 -3.57
CA LEU A 636 12.00 38.75 -4.84
C LEU A 636 12.94 38.54 -6.03
N TYR A 637 14.22 38.90 -5.92
CA TYR A 637 15.21 38.64 -6.96
C TYR A 637 15.46 37.15 -7.17
N SER A 638 15.50 36.34 -6.10
CA SER A 638 15.58 34.88 -6.21
C SER A 638 14.39 34.29 -6.96
N LEU A 639 13.18 34.82 -6.78
CA LEU A 639 12.01 34.39 -7.55
C LEU A 639 12.02 34.87 -9.01
N LEU A 640 12.76 35.94 -9.35
CA LEU A 640 12.95 36.34 -10.74
C LEU A 640 13.86 35.37 -11.50
N THR A 641 14.83 34.76 -10.82
CA THR A 641 15.79 33.81 -11.43
C THR A 641 15.25 32.37 -11.41
N ASP A 642 14.67 31.96 -10.28
CA ASP A 642 14.37 30.54 -10.02
C ASP A 642 12.86 30.25 -9.93
N GLY A 643 12.00 31.28 -9.99
CA GLY A 643 10.54 31.20 -9.85
C GLY A 643 9.81 30.72 -11.11
N THR A 644 8.55 30.31 -10.99
CA THR A 644 7.70 29.95 -12.15
C THR A 644 7.44 31.18 -13.02
N PRO A 645 7.06 31.05 -14.31
CA PRO A 645 6.73 32.22 -15.14
C PRO A 645 5.70 33.16 -14.50
N HIS A 646 4.72 32.58 -13.79
CA HIS A 646 3.72 33.34 -13.03
C HIS A 646 4.32 34.06 -11.83
N ALA A 647 5.15 33.36 -11.05
CA ALA A 647 5.84 33.96 -9.92
C ALA A 647 6.83 35.05 -10.32
N THR A 648 7.58 34.88 -11.42
CA THR A 648 8.47 35.92 -11.97
C THR A 648 7.66 37.16 -12.35
N LYS A 649 6.50 36.98 -13.00
CA LYS A 649 5.61 38.11 -13.34
C LYS A 649 5.11 38.82 -12.08
N LYS A 650 4.61 38.08 -11.09
CA LYS A 650 4.12 38.63 -9.82
C LYS A 650 5.22 39.32 -9.02
N ALA A 651 6.40 38.72 -8.92
CA ALA A 651 7.56 39.29 -8.23
C ALA A 651 8.00 40.59 -8.92
N ARG A 652 8.04 40.64 -10.26
CA ARG A 652 8.35 41.86 -11.00
C ARG A 652 7.32 42.96 -10.76
N SER A 653 6.03 42.63 -10.80
CA SER A 653 4.95 43.58 -10.50
C SER A 653 5.06 44.13 -9.08
N LEU A 654 5.37 43.27 -8.10
CA LEU A 654 5.56 43.71 -6.72
C LEU A 654 6.78 44.62 -6.60
N ILE A 655 7.94 44.26 -7.20
CA ILE A 655 9.14 45.11 -7.21
C ILE A 655 8.82 46.50 -7.77
N ASN A 656 8.14 46.57 -8.92
CA ASN A 656 7.80 47.87 -9.52
C ASN A 656 6.91 48.70 -8.59
N LEU A 657 5.88 48.10 -7.98
CA LEU A 657 5.02 48.79 -7.01
C LEU A 657 5.76 49.29 -5.78
N LEU A 658 6.81 48.59 -5.33
CA LEU A 658 7.62 48.99 -4.18
C LEU A 658 8.64 50.08 -4.53
N LEU A 659 9.12 50.12 -5.78
CA LEU A 659 10.05 51.15 -6.27
C LEU A 659 9.35 52.46 -6.66
N ASP A 660 8.09 52.37 -7.11
CA ASP A 660 7.28 53.52 -7.52
C ASP A 660 6.60 54.24 -6.33
N PHE A 661 6.70 53.69 -5.11
CA PHE A 661 6.08 54.20 -3.88
C PHE A 661 7.08 54.97 -3.01
#